data_AF-A0A3D2H361-F1
#
_entry.id   AF-A0A3D2H361-F1
#
_cell.length_a   1.000
_cell.length_b   1.000
_cell.length_c   1.000
_cell.angle_alpha   90.00
_cell.angle_beta   90.00
_cell.angle_gamma   90.00
#
_symmetry.space_group_name_H-M   'P 1'
#
loop_
_entity.id
_entity.type
_entity.pdbx_description
1 polymer ?
#
loop_
_entity_poly.entity_id
_entity_poly.type
_entity_poly.pdbx_seq_one_letter_code
_entity_poly.pdbx_strand_id
1 'polypeptide(L)'
;PTDEPTATPDPENPTDEPTATPDPENPTDEPTATPDPENPTDEPTATPDPENPTDEPTATPEIPTCDVEGCAHISQDENGLDYPLCRYGRYLLDEEDAYSVATLSNDLRIVDLNRADVTFYRSGQYALIGDRKGATVRVVKNRAAILELRGASIDTLTVEANAVVYIRAADNSLASIKKLEVASGAAVIFSEGGAISIETVNNKGDISVEGTNLFADLTEMNGRARYAFSASGVQSVLVEGERYAWAVTPDADGKLYLWLKRPGEGMQWTATVTEGTMTLRQTAKAPSGDAGSIIPGERNTLKSGTVYTLSGDIAEGTVLEIMESGVTVILDGTTSAGTLIEAGAPYDLIVRGDTILDGRGQMPLMGSAPKITVDGLLSVQGQLPNGTQVLSGVVICSDAPDGYTAWAISVPLARQKVTLDGTAMPLLMTPAGELLLPALADDATYSISADADTIVIETVHAQVLTFNLSENAPNADAGDASRFIVNGQNGYLDGVIHSSGAAASATLRNVQLNSASSVLRVENGALSATLTGSCALLSDGAPIALDNAQVSLNVESGRLVLRNQNDLTGITLRGNVRVEPESDAPHTIVTIRDAQGNPVPNKALTVVIGGSQYRYTTHFDGTLQLWGFGDLTGQDIAATDGETVYSAVIAGKTSSAVTGLEISDIAATDNEDGTLTITFKTTGAKSAGVQVYAGEAPASMPDTYRADAKQYEADGNAVTISGLNTGDVVIYRVYASAEENVTLTESNADGFSFSEECFHVHRVKWVPSRTANTTYNAMTYRPRMTLPETASITYSGNNLVGGLPFYVGSYVMHVKIPEGDPIYLPGTVDVAFSIQKIPLTICPDANQQKNEGEADPARFTFTSIGLLDGDVVSGILKREPGEEAGNYSFVLTGLSAADYYTLRLMDDAPQFTILPTEPSWWGGGGERLNPVQQVIERSDGRKMFVTITTQEQLVLSYSELGSVVRNTADDQPRPFTPSLTWNKKTDEVLLRISAEAELNKDAGYVTDSYGNPVYGARTLRFGYMSLRYMNNAGIDAISFSNKNAAVILRLSDFLSADMEKAIKQAGGNLTTTLFRVTIEPVDLPDGAVTGGWNIRTEMVIDRKPTDISGLLPNAQVAVDMEVVAKLLTNLDRYDEKTFDKHFTLRRGAQTQESVFIAPYQDDELEKVAYPSVLFASRYLLMPLAESGVVDVVMVPIEEDAADGSAG
;
A
#
# COMPACT_ATOMS: atom_id res chain seq x y z
N PRO A 1 -5.81 -28.30 -52.31
CA PRO A 1 -7.03 -29.09 -52.02
C PRO A 1 -7.82 -28.36 -50.93
N THR A 2 -9.00 -27.77 -51.20
CA THR A 2 -10.27 -28.47 -51.52
C THR A 2 -10.72 -29.33 -50.32
N ASP A 3 -11.91 -29.15 -49.73
CA ASP A 3 -13.18 -28.57 -50.23
C ASP A 3 -14.03 -27.83 -49.16
N GLU A 4 -15.04 -27.08 -49.61
CA GLU A 4 -16.28 -26.70 -48.89
C GLU A 4 -17.38 -27.81 -49.15
N PRO A 5 -18.73 -27.67 -49.00
CA PRO A 5 -19.57 -26.58 -48.48
C PRO A 5 -20.81 -26.97 -47.62
N THR A 6 -21.51 -25.93 -47.11
CA THR A 6 -22.98 -25.78 -46.87
C THR A 6 -23.87 -26.94 -46.37
N ALA A 7 -24.74 -26.66 -45.37
CA ALA A 7 -26.16 -26.30 -45.62
C ALA A 7 -27.02 -26.09 -44.33
N THR A 8 -27.97 -25.15 -44.38
CA THR A 8 -29.16 -25.03 -43.50
C THR A 8 -30.40 -25.64 -44.22
N PRO A 9 -31.49 -26.05 -43.54
CA PRO A 9 -32.52 -25.11 -43.04
C PRO A 9 -33.33 -25.51 -41.78
N ASP A 10 -34.21 -24.61 -41.33
CA ASP A 10 -35.29 -24.73 -40.31
C ASP A 10 -36.48 -25.65 -40.78
N PRO A 11 -37.62 -25.86 -40.05
CA PRO A 11 -38.13 -25.18 -38.85
C PRO A 11 -38.95 -26.00 -37.79
N GLU A 12 -39.62 -25.25 -36.88
CA GLU A 12 -40.87 -25.53 -36.12
C GLU A 12 -40.85 -26.01 -34.63
N ASN A 13 -41.95 -25.68 -33.95
CA ASN A 13 -42.29 -25.70 -32.49
C ASN A 13 -43.28 -26.90 -32.21
N PRO A 14 -44.03 -27.10 -31.08
CA PRO A 14 -44.11 -26.38 -29.78
C PRO A 14 -44.34 -27.22 -28.46
N THR A 15 -44.25 -26.52 -27.31
CA THR A 15 -45.06 -26.64 -26.04
C THR A 15 -44.97 -27.81 -25.01
N ASP A 16 -45.20 -27.39 -23.74
CA ASP A 16 -45.79 -28.06 -22.54
C ASP A 16 -44.92 -28.80 -21.46
N GLU A 17 -45.42 -28.71 -20.20
CA GLU A 17 -44.84 -29.11 -18.88
C GLU A 17 -45.37 -30.50 -18.38
N PRO A 18 -45.49 -30.89 -17.06
CA PRO A 18 -44.89 -30.46 -15.76
C PRO A 18 -44.47 -31.67 -14.83
N THR A 19 -44.22 -31.46 -13.51
CA THR A 19 -44.67 -32.26 -12.30
C THR A 19 -43.75 -32.07 -11.04
N ALA A 20 -44.22 -32.25 -9.78
CA ALA A 20 -43.55 -31.83 -8.52
C ALA A 20 -43.79 -32.69 -7.21
N THR A 21 -43.12 -32.28 -6.09
CA THR A 21 -43.38 -32.53 -4.61
C THR A 21 -43.29 -33.97 -4.02
N PRO A 22 -43.37 -34.28 -2.67
CA PRO A 22 -43.66 -33.49 -1.40
C PRO A 22 -42.86 -33.76 -0.06
N ASP A 23 -42.90 -32.79 0.91
CA ASP A 23 -43.09 -32.76 2.43
C ASP A 23 -42.43 -33.80 3.44
N PRO A 24 -42.56 -33.76 4.83
CA PRO A 24 -43.29 -32.87 5.82
C PRO A 24 -42.68 -32.54 7.27
N GLU A 25 -43.36 -31.66 8.06
CA GLU A 25 -43.71 -31.64 9.55
C GLU A 25 -42.84 -31.18 10.81
N ASN A 26 -43.30 -30.10 11.52
CA ASN A 26 -43.65 -29.88 13.00
C ASN A 26 -42.61 -29.87 14.22
N PRO A 27 -42.95 -29.47 15.51
CA PRO A 27 -43.63 -28.26 16.11
C PRO A 27 -43.18 -27.72 17.55
N THR A 28 -43.74 -26.56 18.04
CA THR A 28 -44.00 -26.08 19.47
C THR A 28 -42.82 -25.72 20.46
N ASP A 29 -42.91 -24.93 21.57
CA ASP A 29 -43.97 -24.51 22.57
C ASP A 29 -43.73 -23.09 23.23
N GLU A 30 -44.59 -22.61 24.19
CA GLU A 30 -44.65 -21.22 24.80
C GLU A 30 -44.24 -21.08 26.34
N PRO A 31 -44.84 -20.23 27.27
CA PRO A 31 -45.10 -18.75 27.38
C PRO A 31 -44.76 -18.06 28.76
N THR A 32 -45.25 -16.80 28.98
CA THR A 32 -45.56 -16.03 30.27
C THR A 32 -44.46 -15.23 31.03
N ALA A 33 -44.70 -14.10 31.76
CA ALA A 33 -45.88 -13.19 31.97
C ALA A 33 -45.55 -11.77 32.60
N THR A 34 -46.65 -11.02 32.85
CA THR A 34 -47.02 -9.61 33.25
C THR A 34 -47.14 -9.28 34.78
N PRO A 35 -47.73 -8.13 35.32
CA PRO A 35 -48.06 -6.74 34.84
C PRO A 35 -47.97 -5.51 35.86
N ASP A 36 -48.12 -4.25 35.35
CA ASP A 36 -48.91 -3.04 35.84
C ASP A 36 -48.71 -2.32 37.22
N PRO A 37 -49.33 -1.11 37.50
CA PRO A 37 -49.54 0.15 36.70
C PRO A 37 -49.45 1.51 37.52
N GLU A 38 -49.58 2.71 36.90
CA GLU A 38 -50.40 3.90 37.34
C GLU A 38 -50.21 5.20 36.46
N ASN A 39 -50.96 6.30 36.72
CA ASN A 39 -51.15 7.54 35.89
C ASN A 39 -51.74 8.71 36.78
N PRO A 40 -52.25 9.92 36.37
CA PRO A 40 -52.31 10.65 35.06
C PRO A 40 -52.13 12.23 35.06
N THR A 41 -52.31 12.85 33.87
CA THR A 41 -52.79 14.25 33.52
C THR A 41 -52.14 15.56 34.04
N ASP A 42 -51.77 16.49 33.12
CA ASP A 42 -52.45 17.81 32.88
C ASP A 42 -51.78 18.70 31.78
N GLU A 43 -52.52 19.67 31.20
CA GLU A 43 -52.14 20.74 30.24
C GLU A 43 -52.47 22.16 30.84
N PRO A 44 -52.30 23.38 30.21
CA PRO A 44 -51.91 23.76 28.82
C PRO A 44 -50.99 25.02 28.59
N THR A 45 -50.58 25.23 27.32
CA THR A 45 -50.25 26.50 26.59
C THR A 45 -49.17 27.51 27.07
N ALA A 46 -48.14 27.73 26.22
CA ALA A 46 -47.60 29.05 25.80
C ALA A 46 -46.60 28.93 24.61
N THR A 47 -46.42 29.99 23.81
CA THR A 47 -45.44 30.16 22.70
C THR A 47 -45.17 31.65 22.43
N PRO A 48 -44.11 32.07 21.70
CA PRO A 48 -42.91 31.37 21.17
C PRO A 48 -41.63 31.83 21.93
N ASP A 49 -40.40 32.11 21.46
CA ASP A 49 -39.61 32.19 20.19
C ASP A 49 -38.10 32.39 20.56
N PRO A 50 -37.08 32.36 19.68
CA PRO A 50 -36.79 31.62 18.44
C PRO A 50 -35.38 30.92 18.48
N GLU A 51 -34.69 30.79 17.32
CA GLU A 51 -33.28 30.34 17.06
C GLU A 51 -33.00 28.83 16.81
N ASN A 52 -31.88 28.55 16.11
CA ASN A 52 -31.55 27.35 15.29
C ASN A 52 -30.02 27.34 14.98
N PRO A 53 -29.31 26.25 14.55
CA PRO A 53 -29.60 24.80 14.44
C PRO A 53 -28.64 23.89 15.28
N THR A 54 -28.80 22.56 15.25
CA THR A 54 -27.84 21.53 14.69
C THR A 54 -28.12 20.08 15.17
N ASP A 55 -27.87 19.12 14.28
CA ASP A 55 -27.50 17.69 14.46
C ASP A 55 -28.47 16.69 15.14
N GLU A 56 -29.33 16.08 14.29
CA GLU A 56 -29.51 14.63 14.01
C GLU A 56 -29.48 13.51 15.11
N PRO A 57 -30.12 12.33 14.91
CA PRO A 57 -30.42 11.69 13.62
C PRO A 57 -31.90 11.45 13.25
N THR A 58 -32.06 11.06 11.98
CA THR A 58 -33.27 10.58 11.33
C THR A 58 -33.99 9.46 12.11
N ALA A 59 -35.26 9.72 12.44
CA ALA A 59 -36.25 8.65 12.56
C ALA A 59 -36.74 8.32 11.15
N THR A 60 -36.29 7.18 10.59
CA THR A 60 -36.84 6.66 9.32
C THR A 60 -38.36 6.53 9.45
N PRO A 61 -39.17 7.04 8.49
CA PRO A 61 -40.61 6.85 8.56
C PRO A 61 -40.93 5.35 8.53
N GLU A 62 -41.77 4.88 9.45
CA GLU A 62 -42.19 3.48 9.47
C GLU A 62 -42.86 3.12 8.13
N ILE A 63 -42.19 2.25 7.37
CA ILE A 63 -42.66 1.81 6.05
C ILE A 63 -44.03 1.13 6.23
N PRO A 64 -45.13 1.71 5.72
CA PRO A 64 -46.47 1.22 6.04
C PRO A 64 -46.69 -0.15 5.38
N THR A 65 -47.02 -1.17 6.17
CA THR A 65 -47.26 -2.53 5.66
C THR A 65 -48.47 -2.60 4.74
N CYS A 66 -48.48 -3.60 3.85
CA CYS A 66 -49.64 -3.95 3.05
C CYS A 66 -50.26 -5.25 3.55
N ASP A 67 -51.29 -5.13 4.37
CA ASP A 67 -51.98 -6.28 4.99
C ASP A 67 -52.96 -6.98 4.01
N VAL A 68 -52.81 -6.73 2.69
CA VAL A 68 -53.65 -7.26 1.62
C VAL A 68 -52.83 -8.25 0.79
N GLU A 69 -52.99 -9.54 1.10
CA GLU A 69 -52.32 -10.64 0.41
C GLU A 69 -52.57 -10.59 -1.11
N GLY A 70 -51.50 -10.63 -1.90
CA GLY A 70 -51.56 -10.54 -3.36
C GLY A 70 -51.81 -9.14 -3.94
N CYS A 71 -51.72 -8.06 -3.15
CA CYS A 71 -51.85 -6.70 -3.67
C CYS A 71 -50.70 -6.36 -4.65
N ALA A 72 -51.03 -5.76 -5.80
CA ALA A 72 -50.03 -5.22 -6.74
C ALA A 72 -49.40 -3.88 -6.26
N HIS A 73 -49.92 -3.30 -5.17
CA HIS A 73 -49.54 -2.01 -4.57
C HIS A 73 -49.82 -0.78 -5.45
N ILE A 74 -49.29 -0.77 -6.67
CA ILE A 74 -49.53 0.23 -7.70
C ILE A 74 -50.30 -0.46 -8.85
N SER A 75 -51.17 0.27 -9.54
CA SER A 75 -51.85 -0.17 -10.75
C SER A 75 -51.86 0.95 -11.78
N GLN A 76 -52.29 0.67 -13.01
CA GLN A 76 -52.43 1.67 -14.06
C GLN A 76 -53.89 1.88 -14.45
N ASP A 77 -54.26 3.14 -14.70
CA ASP A 77 -55.60 3.52 -15.15
C ASP A 77 -55.82 3.20 -16.65
N GLU A 78 -56.99 3.58 -17.18
CA GLU A 78 -57.33 3.39 -18.61
C GLU A 78 -56.42 4.17 -19.59
N ASN A 79 -55.52 5.01 -19.08
CA ASN A 79 -54.54 5.80 -19.82
C ASN A 79 -53.09 5.32 -19.61
N GLY A 80 -52.84 4.29 -18.79
CA GLY A 80 -51.49 3.87 -18.42
C GLY A 80 -50.82 4.73 -17.35
N LEU A 81 -51.60 5.47 -16.54
CA LEU A 81 -51.08 6.31 -15.46
C LEU A 81 -51.08 5.55 -14.13
N ASP A 82 -49.94 5.57 -13.47
CA ASP A 82 -49.68 4.85 -12.22
C ASP A 82 -50.51 5.46 -11.06
N TYR A 83 -51.23 4.63 -10.31
CA TYR A 83 -52.01 5.04 -9.13
C TYR A 83 -51.93 4.00 -7.99
N PRO A 84 -52.02 4.42 -6.71
CA PRO A 84 -51.87 3.51 -5.58
C PRO A 84 -53.16 2.74 -5.27
N LEU A 85 -53.05 1.42 -5.10
CA LEU A 85 -54.13 0.54 -4.63
C LEU A 85 -54.23 0.48 -3.10
N CYS A 86 -53.15 0.78 -2.37
CA CYS A 86 -53.08 0.65 -0.92
C CYS A 86 -52.13 1.69 -0.28
N ARG A 87 -52.07 1.71 1.06
CA ARG A 87 -51.21 2.66 1.81
C ARG A 87 -49.73 2.50 1.49
N TYR A 88 -49.26 1.26 1.28
CA TYR A 88 -47.86 1.00 0.89
C TYR A 88 -47.59 1.43 -0.56
N GLY A 89 -48.50 1.16 -1.50
CA GLY A 89 -48.40 1.67 -2.87
C GLY A 89 -48.38 3.19 -2.96
N ARG A 90 -49.04 3.88 -2.02
CA ARG A 90 -48.95 5.34 -1.90
C ARG A 90 -47.58 5.79 -1.40
N TYR A 91 -46.98 5.07 -0.44
CA TYR A 91 -45.61 5.33 0.04
C TYR A 91 -44.59 5.14 -1.08
N LEU A 92 -44.66 4.05 -1.86
CA LEU A 92 -43.78 3.81 -3.00
C LEU A 92 -43.86 4.93 -4.05
N LEU A 93 -45.07 5.39 -4.38
CA LEU A 93 -45.27 6.54 -5.27
C LEU A 93 -44.88 7.91 -4.65
N ASP A 94 -44.68 8.02 -3.33
CA ASP A 94 -44.18 9.24 -2.70
C ASP A 94 -42.64 9.23 -2.57
N GLU A 95 -42.00 8.07 -2.37
CA GLU A 95 -40.54 7.90 -2.39
C GLU A 95 -39.95 8.09 -3.80
N GLU A 96 -40.53 7.45 -4.83
CA GLU A 96 -40.03 7.55 -6.21
C GLU A 96 -40.20 8.94 -6.85
N ASP A 97 -40.91 9.87 -6.19
CA ASP A 97 -41.28 11.19 -6.70
C ASP A 97 -40.54 12.36 -6.03
N ALA A 98 -39.57 12.11 -5.15
CA ALA A 98 -38.82 13.13 -4.41
C ALA A 98 -37.91 14.04 -5.28
N TYR A 99 -38.04 13.98 -6.61
CA TYR A 99 -37.25 14.72 -7.59
C TYR A 99 -37.72 16.19 -7.73
N SER A 100 -36.77 17.06 -8.05
CA SER A 100 -37.05 18.47 -8.36
C SER A 100 -37.61 18.65 -9.78
N VAL A 101 -38.27 19.77 -10.05
CA VAL A 101 -38.77 20.13 -11.39
C VAL A 101 -37.66 20.07 -12.46
N ALA A 102 -36.43 20.43 -12.10
CA ALA A 102 -35.28 20.47 -13.01
C ALA A 102 -34.75 19.08 -13.42
N THR A 103 -35.26 18.00 -12.83
CA THR A 103 -34.82 16.62 -13.07
C THR A 103 -35.96 15.65 -13.39
N LEU A 104 -37.10 16.17 -13.87
CA LEU A 104 -38.22 15.35 -14.38
C LEU A 104 -37.80 14.51 -15.60
N SER A 105 -38.35 13.29 -15.73
CA SER A 105 -38.06 12.42 -16.89
C SER A 105 -38.56 13.05 -18.21
N ASN A 106 -37.76 12.84 -19.27
CA ASN A 106 -38.09 13.21 -20.65
C ASN A 106 -39.19 12.32 -21.28
N ASP A 107 -39.66 11.28 -20.60
CA ASP A 107 -40.71 10.37 -21.08
C ASP A 107 -42.10 11.04 -21.12
N LEU A 108 -42.35 11.77 -22.22
CA LEU A 108 -43.64 12.42 -22.48
C LEU A 108 -44.78 11.38 -22.59
N ARG A 109 -45.61 11.28 -21.55
CA ARG A 109 -46.80 10.39 -21.56
C ARG A 109 -48.00 11.10 -22.20
N ILE A 110 -48.57 10.53 -23.25
CA ILE A 110 -49.78 11.07 -23.92
C ILE A 110 -51.04 10.55 -23.21
N VAL A 111 -51.96 11.45 -22.88
CA VAL A 111 -53.18 11.17 -22.10
C VAL A 111 -54.41 11.71 -22.83
N ASP A 112 -55.40 10.84 -23.04
CA ASP A 112 -56.59 11.10 -23.86
C ASP A 112 -57.81 11.37 -22.97
N LEU A 113 -58.11 12.66 -22.75
CA LEU A 113 -59.20 13.17 -21.89
C LEU A 113 -60.60 12.71 -22.33
N ASN A 114 -60.71 12.10 -23.51
CA ASN A 114 -61.96 11.48 -23.95
C ASN A 114 -62.28 10.19 -23.19
N ARG A 115 -61.26 9.49 -22.66
CA ARG A 115 -61.39 8.15 -22.03
C ARG A 115 -61.83 8.24 -20.58
N ALA A 116 -60.99 8.80 -19.73
CA ALA A 116 -61.22 8.91 -18.28
C ALA A 116 -60.92 10.32 -17.77
N ASP A 117 -61.41 10.62 -16.57
CA ASP A 117 -60.92 11.78 -15.80
C ASP A 117 -59.55 11.42 -15.19
N VAL A 118 -58.65 12.39 -15.13
CA VAL A 118 -57.21 12.14 -14.94
C VAL A 118 -56.74 12.63 -13.58
N THR A 119 -56.03 11.78 -12.83
CA THR A 119 -55.31 12.19 -11.61
C THR A 119 -53.85 11.79 -11.71
N PHE A 120 -52.96 12.78 -11.68
CA PHE A 120 -51.51 12.59 -11.69
C PHE A 120 -51.02 12.30 -10.26
N TYR A 121 -50.81 11.01 -9.99
CA TYR A 121 -50.17 10.54 -8.75
C TYR A 121 -48.63 10.48 -8.86
N ARG A 122 -48.07 10.72 -10.05
CA ARG A 122 -46.63 10.75 -10.32
C ARG A 122 -46.18 12.14 -10.81
N SER A 123 -44.93 12.52 -10.54
CA SER A 123 -44.28 13.69 -11.14
C SER A 123 -43.79 13.35 -12.57
N GLY A 124 -43.85 14.31 -13.51
CA GLY A 124 -43.42 14.07 -14.89
C GLY A 124 -44.01 15.02 -15.95
N GLN A 125 -43.78 14.68 -17.23
CA GLN A 125 -44.23 15.45 -18.40
C GLN A 125 -45.37 14.72 -19.13
N TYR A 126 -46.49 15.41 -19.35
CA TYR A 126 -47.74 14.83 -19.85
C TYR A 126 -48.33 15.65 -21.01
N ALA A 127 -48.64 14.99 -22.13
CA ALA A 127 -49.35 15.56 -23.27
C ALA A 127 -50.85 15.26 -23.17
N LEU A 128 -51.65 16.28 -22.83
CA LEU A 128 -53.11 16.20 -22.77
C LEU A 128 -53.72 16.45 -24.16
N ILE A 129 -54.56 15.53 -24.62
CA ILE A 129 -55.40 15.66 -25.83
C ILE A 129 -56.87 15.39 -25.51
N GLY A 130 -57.78 15.95 -26.31
CA GLY A 130 -59.23 15.66 -26.26
C GLY A 130 -60.11 16.81 -25.77
N ASP A 131 -61.39 16.78 -26.16
CA ASP A 131 -62.37 17.87 -26.01
C ASP A 131 -63.64 17.45 -25.24
N ARG A 132 -63.61 16.31 -24.54
CA ARG A 132 -64.75 15.78 -23.78
C ARG A 132 -65.27 16.78 -22.72
N LYS A 133 -66.51 17.19 -22.90
CA LYS A 133 -67.26 17.99 -21.92
C LYS A 133 -67.31 17.29 -20.55
N GLY A 134 -66.92 18.02 -19.51
CA GLY A 134 -66.86 17.49 -18.15
C GLY A 134 -65.56 16.77 -17.79
N ALA A 135 -64.56 16.68 -18.68
CA ALA A 135 -63.26 16.10 -18.34
C ALA A 135 -62.59 16.87 -17.18
N THR A 136 -62.25 16.15 -16.12
CA THR A 136 -61.50 16.70 -14.98
C THR A 136 -60.05 16.20 -14.96
N VAL A 137 -59.14 17.07 -14.53
CA VAL A 137 -57.69 16.82 -14.44
C VAL A 137 -57.20 17.27 -13.08
N ARG A 138 -56.40 16.44 -12.40
CA ARG A 138 -55.99 16.67 -11.01
C ARG A 138 -54.50 16.39 -10.82
N VAL A 139 -53.73 17.38 -10.37
CA VAL A 139 -52.36 17.18 -9.86
C VAL A 139 -52.43 17.05 -8.34
N VAL A 140 -51.91 15.94 -7.81
CA VAL A 140 -51.93 15.63 -6.37
C VAL A 140 -50.88 16.45 -5.61
N LYS A 141 -51.11 16.67 -4.31
CA LYS A 141 -50.19 17.43 -3.43
C LYS A 141 -48.74 16.91 -3.50
N ASN A 142 -47.78 17.82 -3.28
CA ASN A 142 -46.34 17.53 -3.35
C ASN A 142 -45.95 16.82 -4.67
N ARG A 143 -46.22 17.43 -5.83
CA ARG A 143 -45.87 16.88 -7.17
C ARG A 143 -45.36 17.94 -8.13
N ALA A 144 -44.45 17.57 -9.02
CA ALA A 144 -43.92 18.41 -10.08
C ALA A 144 -44.41 17.90 -11.45
N ALA A 145 -45.15 18.72 -12.19
CA ALA A 145 -45.76 18.31 -13.46
C ALA A 145 -45.61 19.34 -14.57
N ILE A 146 -45.34 18.87 -15.79
CA ILE A 146 -45.37 19.68 -17.02
C ILE A 146 -46.55 19.20 -17.87
N LEU A 147 -47.54 20.06 -18.07
CA LEU A 147 -48.75 19.77 -18.84
C LEU A 147 -48.70 20.45 -20.22
N GLU A 148 -48.51 19.65 -21.26
CA GLU A 148 -48.66 20.06 -22.66
C GLU A 148 -50.12 19.94 -23.10
N LEU A 149 -50.80 21.06 -23.26
CA LEU A 149 -52.16 21.11 -23.79
C LEU A 149 -52.10 21.09 -25.33
N ARG A 150 -52.43 19.95 -25.93
CA ARG A 150 -52.44 19.75 -27.39
C ARG A 150 -53.89 19.81 -27.90
N GLY A 151 -54.43 21.03 -27.96
CA GLY A 151 -55.84 21.30 -28.28
C GLY A 151 -56.85 20.82 -27.22
N ALA A 152 -56.36 20.51 -26.02
CA ALA A 152 -57.18 19.98 -24.93
C ALA A 152 -58.22 21.01 -24.42
N SER A 153 -59.40 20.52 -24.07
CA SER A 153 -60.44 21.31 -23.38
C SER A 153 -60.81 20.64 -22.05
N ILE A 154 -60.45 21.31 -20.94
CA ILE A 154 -60.59 20.80 -19.57
C ILE A 154 -61.73 21.54 -18.87
N ASP A 155 -62.70 20.80 -18.30
CA ASP A 155 -63.83 21.40 -17.57
C ASP A 155 -63.42 21.84 -16.15
N THR A 156 -62.54 21.09 -15.50
CA THR A 156 -61.88 21.51 -14.24
C THR A 156 -60.46 20.95 -14.14
N LEU A 157 -59.47 21.84 -13.97
CA LEU A 157 -58.10 21.52 -13.59
C LEU A 157 -57.89 21.87 -12.10
N THR A 158 -57.53 20.89 -11.28
CA THR A 158 -57.25 21.05 -9.85
C THR A 158 -55.78 20.82 -9.56
N VAL A 159 -55.14 21.77 -8.87
CA VAL A 159 -53.76 21.67 -8.40
C VAL A 159 -53.75 21.73 -6.87
N GLU A 160 -53.32 20.65 -6.22
CA GLU A 160 -53.26 20.54 -4.76
C GLU A 160 -52.01 21.20 -4.14
N ALA A 161 -52.03 21.34 -2.80
CA ALA A 161 -51.01 22.06 -2.05
C ALA A 161 -49.58 21.55 -2.30
N ASN A 162 -48.63 22.48 -2.38
CA ASN A 162 -47.22 22.23 -2.65
C ASN A 162 -46.93 21.51 -3.99
N ALA A 163 -47.90 21.42 -4.91
CA ALA A 163 -47.63 20.99 -6.27
C ALA A 163 -47.11 22.17 -7.12
N VAL A 164 -46.16 21.90 -8.01
CA VAL A 164 -45.59 22.86 -8.97
C VAL A 164 -45.94 22.40 -10.37
N VAL A 165 -46.76 23.17 -11.08
CA VAL A 165 -47.35 22.77 -12.36
C VAL A 165 -47.03 23.78 -13.45
N TYR A 166 -46.24 23.36 -14.43
CA TYR A 166 -46.01 24.12 -15.66
C TYR A 166 -47.10 23.78 -16.67
N ILE A 167 -47.72 24.78 -17.28
CA ILE A 167 -48.78 24.60 -18.28
C ILE A 167 -48.36 25.32 -19.55
N ARG A 168 -48.25 24.57 -20.66
CA ARG A 168 -47.97 25.11 -22.00
C ARG A 168 -48.95 24.60 -23.04
N ALA A 169 -49.42 25.46 -23.93
CA ALA A 169 -50.19 25.03 -25.11
C ALA A 169 -49.21 24.64 -26.23
N ALA A 170 -49.27 23.39 -26.68
CA ALA A 170 -48.41 22.86 -27.72
C ALA A 170 -49.05 22.99 -29.12
N ASP A 171 -48.22 22.80 -30.16
CA ASP A 171 -48.63 22.68 -31.57
C ASP A 171 -49.46 23.87 -32.12
N ASN A 172 -49.25 25.08 -31.58
CA ASN A 172 -50.03 26.31 -31.86
C ASN A 172 -51.55 26.17 -31.66
N SER A 173 -51.97 25.18 -30.87
CA SER A 173 -53.38 24.93 -30.60
C SER A 173 -54.01 26.01 -29.69
N LEU A 174 -55.33 26.12 -29.75
CA LEU A 174 -56.13 26.82 -28.74
C LEU A 174 -56.56 25.80 -27.70
N ALA A 175 -56.06 25.93 -26.48
CA ALA A 175 -56.49 25.15 -25.32
C ALA A 175 -57.52 25.93 -24.49
N SER A 176 -58.40 25.21 -23.80
CA SER A 176 -59.36 25.81 -22.87
C SER A 176 -59.37 25.12 -21.51
N ILE A 177 -59.41 25.93 -20.44
CA ILE A 177 -59.56 25.49 -19.06
C ILE A 177 -60.75 26.26 -18.47
N LYS A 178 -61.92 25.65 -18.45
CA LYS A 178 -63.14 26.31 -17.98
C LYS A 178 -63.04 26.71 -16.49
N LYS A 179 -62.48 25.84 -15.66
CA LYS A 179 -62.25 26.10 -14.23
C LYS A 179 -60.83 25.68 -13.84
N LEU A 180 -60.06 26.61 -13.27
CA LEU A 180 -58.77 26.36 -12.64
C LEU A 180 -58.91 26.51 -11.12
N GLU A 181 -58.56 25.48 -10.35
CA GLU A 181 -58.52 25.51 -8.89
C GLU A 181 -57.10 25.26 -8.39
N VAL A 182 -56.54 26.23 -7.65
CA VAL A 182 -55.16 26.16 -7.14
C VAL A 182 -55.21 26.26 -5.61
N ALA A 183 -54.66 25.27 -4.93
CA ALA A 183 -54.62 25.21 -3.47
C ALA A 183 -53.53 26.13 -2.87
N SER A 184 -53.59 26.33 -1.55
CA SER A 184 -52.56 27.09 -0.82
C SER A 184 -51.19 26.41 -0.92
N GLY A 185 -50.14 27.18 -1.17
CA GLY A 185 -48.76 26.69 -1.31
C GLY A 185 -48.47 25.95 -2.62
N ALA A 186 -49.43 25.82 -3.53
CA ALA A 186 -49.18 25.33 -4.88
C ALA A 186 -48.69 26.47 -5.78
N ALA A 187 -47.92 26.15 -6.83
CA ALA A 187 -47.46 27.09 -7.84
C ALA A 187 -47.88 26.63 -9.24
N VAL A 188 -48.44 27.54 -10.05
CA VAL A 188 -48.82 27.28 -11.45
C VAL A 188 -48.15 28.29 -12.37
N ILE A 189 -47.39 27.77 -13.33
CA ILE A 189 -46.53 28.57 -14.21
C ILE A 189 -46.98 28.40 -15.65
N PHE A 190 -47.46 29.48 -16.25
CA PHE A 190 -47.88 29.50 -17.66
C PHE A 190 -46.68 29.85 -18.55
N SER A 191 -45.99 28.80 -19.01
CA SER A 191 -44.78 28.88 -19.82
C SER A 191 -45.07 29.03 -21.32
N GLU A 192 -44.03 29.08 -22.15
CA GLU A 192 -44.14 29.36 -23.59
C GLU A 192 -45.05 28.39 -24.35
N GLY A 193 -45.90 28.92 -25.23
CA GLY A 193 -46.80 28.10 -26.06
C GLY A 193 -47.87 28.90 -26.82
N GLY A 194 -48.82 28.16 -27.38
CA GLY A 194 -50.00 28.66 -28.10
C GLY A 194 -51.01 29.39 -27.20
N ALA A 195 -52.29 29.38 -27.58
CA ALA A 195 -53.31 30.15 -26.86
C ALA A 195 -53.95 29.32 -25.73
N ILE A 196 -54.05 29.91 -24.54
CA ILE A 196 -54.79 29.33 -23.40
C ILE A 196 -55.90 30.30 -22.99
N SER A 197 -57.13 29.79 -22.96
CA SER A 197 -58.31 30.50 -22.46
C SER A 197 -58.76 29.91 -21.12
N ILE A 198 -59.02 30.77 -20.12
CA ILE A 198 -59.49 30.35 -18.79
C ILE A 198 -60.72 31.16 -18.36
N GLU A 199 -61.86 30.48 -18.20
CA GLU A 199 -63.14 31.14 -17.89
C GLU A 199 -63.28 31.49 -16.39
N THR A 200 -62.77 30.67 -15.49
CA THR A 200 -62.82 30.92 -14.04
C THR A 200 -61.58 30.42 -13.32
N VAL A 201 -60.94 31.30 -12.54
CA VAL A 201 -59.79 30.99 -11.67
C VAL A 201 -60.20 31.09 -10.21
N ASN A 202 -59.96 30.02 -9.44
CA ASN A 202 -60.15 29.93 -7.99
C ASN A 202 -58.78 29.68 -7.34
N ASN A 203 -57.99 30.75 -7.20
CA ASN A 203 -56.60 30.68 -6.75
C ASN A 203 -56.46 30.90 -5.23
N LYS A 204 -55.60 30.10 -4.58
CA LYS A 204 -55.11 30.28 -3.20
C LYS A 204 -53.59 30.15 -3.07
N GLY A 205 -52.88 29.90 -4.16
CA GLY A 205 -51.42 29.79 -4.22
C GLY A 205 -50.85 30.76 -5.27
N ASP A 206 -49.75 30.36 -5.89
CA ASP A 206 -48.90 31.24 -6.67
C ASP A 206 -49.14 31.02 -8.18
N ILE A 207 -49.26 32.11 -8.94
CA ILE A 207 -49.42 32.06 -10.41
C ILE A 207 -48.44 33.03 -11.08
N SER A 208 -47.68 32.51 -12.06
CA SER A 208 -46.72 33.20 -12.93
C SER A 208 -47.13 33.08 -14.40
N VAL A 209 -46.87 34.11 -15.21
CA VAL A 209 -47.08 34.08 -16.67
C VAL A 209 -45.80 34.51 -17.40
N GLU A 210 -45.21 33.59 -18.14
CA GLU A 210 -43.85 33.77 -18.67
C GLU A 210 -43.81 34.06 -20.17
N GLY A 211 -44.53 33.31 -21.02
CA GLY A 211 -44.43 33.46 -22.49
C GLY A 211 -45.58 32.89 -23.36
N THR A 212 -46.81 32.81 -22.84
CA THR A 212 -48.00 32.33 -23.60
C THR A 212 -49.03 33.46 -23.84
N ASN A 213 -49.89 33.30 -24.87
CA ASN A 213 -51.10 34.11 -25.03
C ASN A 213 -52.19 33.62 -24.07
N LEU A 214 -52.31 34.25 -22.91
CA LEU A 214 -53.20 33.82 -21.82
C LEU A 214 -54.37 34.78 -21.61
N PHE A 215 -55.55 34.38 -22.11
CA PHE A 215 -56.81 35.05 -21.78
C PHE A 215 -57.40 34.46 -20.49
N ALA A 216 -57.12 35.12 -19.39
CA ALA A 216 -57.65 34.81 -18.06
C ALA A 216 -57.82 36.10 -17.25
N ASP A 217 -58.78 36.14 -16.33
CA ASP A 217 -58.88 37.19 -15.31
C ASP A 217 -58.22 36.69 -14.01
N LEU A 218 -56.95 37.06 -13.83
CA LEU A 218 -56.10 36.58 -12.75
C LEU A 218 -55.30 37.71 -12.09
N THR A 219 -54.84 37.47 -10.86
CA THR A 219 -53.87 38.32 -10.16
C THR A 219 -52.54 37.58 -10.11
N GLU A 220 -51.58 38.02 -10.91
CA GLU A 220 -50.23 37.43 -10.99
C GLU A 220 -49.31 37.99 -9.90
N MET A 221 -48.44 37.15 -9.34
CA MET A 221 -47.54 37.57 -8.26
C MET A 221 -46.27 38.29 -8.76
N ASN A 222 -45.87 38.08 -10.02
CA ASN A 222 -44.65 38.68 -10.60
C ASN A 222 -44.81 40.12 -11.15
N GLY A 223 -45.85 40.84 -10.71
CA GLY A 223 -45.99 42.30 -10.90
C GLY A 223 -46.27 42.80 -12.34
N ARG A 224 -46.43 41.89 -13.30
CA ARG A 224 -46.83 42.19 -14.69
C ARG A 224 -48.29 42.68 -14.76
N ALA A 225 -48.71 43.11 -15.95
CA ALA A 225 -50.09 43.48 -16.24
C ALA A 225 -50.50 43.02 -17.64
N ARG A 226 -51.79 42.67 -17.81
CA ARG A 226 -52.37 42.23 -19.09
C ARG A 226 -52.61 43.42 -20.03
N TYR A 227 -51.93 43.43 -21.17
CA TYR A 227 -52.14 44.34 -22.28
C TYR A 227 -52.75 43.59 -23.48
N ALA A 228 -53.61 44.26 -24.24
CA ALA A 228 -54.33 43.66 -25.37
C ALA A 228 -53.91 44.33 -26.69
N PHE A 229 -53.39 43.54 -27.64
CA PHE A 229 -52.90 44.03 -28.93
C PHE A 229 -53.66 43.38 -30.10
N SER A 230 -53.76 44.09 -31.23
CA SER A 230 -54.38 43.56 -32.46
C SER A 230 -53.45 42.53 -33.10
N ALA A 231 -53.94 41.31 -33.33
CA ALA A 231 -53.11 40.18 -33.75
C ALA A 231 -53.09 39.92 -35.28
N SER A 232 -53.65 40.84 -36.08
CA SER A 232 -53.88 40.64 -37.51
C SER A 232 -52.58 40.35 -38.29
N GLY A 233 -52.36 39.08 -38.66
CA GLY A 233 -51.17 38.62 -39.38
C GLY A 233 -49.95 38.34 -38.50
N VAL A 234 -50.11 38.39 -37.17
CA VAL A 234 -49.01 38.17 -36.21
C VAL A 234 -48.83 36.68 -35.96
N GLN A 235 -47.57 36.24 -35.95
CA GLN A 235 -47.12 34.85 -35.80
C GLN A 235 -46.17 34.68 -34.62
N SER A 236 -45.44 35.74 -34.22
CA SER A 236 -44.48 35.75 -33.10
C SER A 236 -44.47 37.12 -32.40
N VAL A 237 -43.91 37.19 -31.19
CA VAL A 237 -43.82 38.44 -30.42
C VAL A 237 -42.40 38.66 -29.87
N LEU A 238 -41.88 39.86 -30.12
CA LEU A 238 -40.70 40.42 -29.46
C LEU A 238 -41.15 41.55 -28.50
N VAL A 239 -40.61 41.59 -27.29
CA VAL A 239 -40.81 42.65 -26.30
C VAL A 239 -39.45 43.22 -25.95
N GLU A 240 -39.24 44.50 -26.19
CA GLU A 240 -37.94 45.16 -25.98
C GLU A 240 -36.77 44.57 -26.80
N GLY A 241 -37.05 43.77 -27.83
CA GLY A 241 -36.05 43.00 -28.57
C GLY A 241 -35.99 41.54 -28.12
N GLU A 242 -36.24 41.29 -26.84
CA GLU A 242 -36.34 39.93 -26.28
C GLU A 242 -37.50 39.15 -26.86
N ARG A 243 -37.33 37.83 -26.97
CA ARG A 243 -38.39 36.96 -27.46
C ARG A 243 -39.41 36.67 -26.36
N TYR A 244 -40.65 37.14 -26.56
CA TYR A 244 -41.75 36.91 -25.61
C TYR A 244 -42.49 35.61 -25.89
N ALA A 245 -42.58 35.20 -27.16
CA ALA A 245 -43.19 33.94 -27.56
C ALA A 245 -42.62 33.44 -28.90
N TRP A 246 -42.36 32.13 -29.00
CA TRP A 246 -41.83 31.52 -30.23
C TRP A 246 -42.82 31.52 -31.38
N ALA A 247 -44.07 31.17 -31.08
CA ALA A 247 -45.21 31.32 -31.96
C ALA A 247 -46.43 31.77 -31.12
N VAL A 248 -47.35 32.52 -31.72
CA VAL A 248 -48.60 32.94 -31.06
C VAL A 248 -49.81 32.66 -31.92
N THR A 249 -50.83 32.08 -31.29
CA THR A 249 -52.17 31.92 -31.86
C THR A 249 -53.04 33.04 -31.26
N PRO A 250 -53.71 33.88 -32.07
CA PRO A 250 -54.68 34.85 -31.56
C PRO A 250 -55.80 34.16 -30.78
N ASP A 251 -56.34 34.84 -29.77
CA ASP A 251 -57.57 34.37 -29.11
C ASP A 251 -58.78 34.52 -30.07
N ALA A 252 -59.93 33.94 -29.72
CA ALA A 252 -61.14 33.89 -30.54
C ALA A 252 -61.71 35.28 -30.92
N ASP A 253 -61.26 36.36 -30.28
CA ASP A 253 -61.61 37.75 -30.60
C ASP A 253 -60.61 38.47 -31.54
N GLY A 254 -59.54 37.78 -31.96
CA GLY A 254 -58.50 38.31 -32.85
C GLY A 254 -57.40 39.12 -32.15
N LYS A 255 -57.25 39.03 -30.82
CA LYS A 255 -56.21 39.72 -30.06
C LYS A 255 -55.14 38.79 -29.49
N LEU A 256 -54.03 39.41 -29.07
CA LEU A 256 -53.06 38.83 -28.14
C LEU A 256 -53.20 39.51 -26.77
N TYR A 257 -53.30 38.71 -25.72
CA TYR A 257 -53.36 39.10 -24.32
C TYR A 257 -52.01 38.79 -23.67
N LEU A 258 -51.14 39.81 -23.64
CA LEU A 258 -49.74 39.68 -23.23
C LEU A 258 -49.55 40.24 -21.81
N TRP A 259 -48.81 39.52 -20.98
CA TRP A 259 -48.54 39.89 -19.59
C TRP A 259 -47.16 40.52 -19.50
N LEU A 260 -47.12 41.86 -19.48
CA LEU A 260 -45.90 42.66 -19.62
C LEU A 260 -45.57 43.39 -18.31
N LYS A 261 -44.29 43.69 -18.10
CA LYS A 261 -43.90 44.71 -17.11
C LYS A 261 -44.56 46.05 -17.48
N ARG A 262 -44.88 46.86 -16.47
CA ARG A 262 -45.44 48.21 -16.67
C ARG A 262 -44.36 49.11 -17.31
N PRO A 263 -44.69 50.01 -18.25
CA PRO A 263 -43.72 50.97 -18.79
C PRO A 263 -43.08 51.85 -17.72
N GLY A 264 -41.88 52.35 -18.01
CA GLY A 264 -41.22 53.37 -17.20
C GLY A 264 -42.01 54.68 -17.14
N GLU A 265 -41.71 55.52 -16.16
CA GLU A 265 -42.39 56.82 -16.00
C GLU A 265 -42.17 57.70 -17.23
N GLY A 266 -43.26 58.18 -17.85
CA GLY A 266 -43.22 58.93 -19.11
C GLY A 266 -43.16 58.08 -20.39
N MET A 267 -43.06 56.75 -20.30
CA MET A 267 -42.99 55.84 -21.46
C MET A 267 -44.33 55.17 -21.79
N GLN A 268 -44.45 54.61 -23.00
CA GLN A 268 -45.62 53.83 -23.43
C GLN A 268 -45.25 52.62 -24.30
N TRP A 269 -45.92 51.48 -24.11
CA TRP A 269 -45.80 50.32 -25.01
C TRP A 269 -46.35 50.67 -26.40
N THR A 270 -45.49 50.56 -27.41
CA THR A 270 -45.78 50.84 -28.82
C THR A 270 -45.56 49.58 -29.63
N ALA A 271 -46.48 49.25 -30.54
CA ALA A 271 -46.45 48.02 -31.33
C ALA A 271 -46.19 48.30 -32.82
N THR A 272 -45.20 47.63 -33.39
CA THR A 272 -44.96 47.55 -34.85
C THR A 272 -45.03 46.09 -35.28
N VAL A 273 -45.69 45.81 -36.40
CA VAL A 273 -45.77 44.45 -36.98
C VAL A 273 -44.99 44.44 -38.29
N THR A 274 -43.94 43.62 -38.34
CA THR A 274 -43.03 43.47 -39.49
C THR A 274 -42.91 41.99 -39.82
N GLU A 275 -43.24 41.61 -41.05
CA GLU A 275 -43.13 40.22 -41.55
C GLU A 275 -43.75 39.15 -40.63
N GLY A 276 -44.85 39.50 -39.95
CA GLY A 276 -45.57 38.63 -39.02
C GLY A 276 -45.03 38.64 -37.58
N THR A 277 -43.90 39.29 -37.31
CA THR A 277 -43.40 39.50 -35.94
C THR A 277 -44.00 40.79 -35.38
N MET A 278 -44.68 40.73 -34.22
CA MET A 278 -45.04 41.93 -33.46
C MET A 278 -43.89 42.32 -32.55
N THR A 279 -43.28 43.48 -32.80
CA THR A 279 -42.27 44.09 -31.94
C THR A 279 -42.91 45.13 -31.05
N LEU A 280 -42.83 44.92 -29.73
CA LEU A 280 -43.24 45.88 -28.71
C LEU A 280 -42.02 46.62 -28.17
N ARG A 281 -42.05 47.96 -28.18
CA ARG A 281 -41.01 48.83 -27.60
C ARG A 281 -41.63 49.95 -26.76
N GLN A 282 -40.95 50.36 -25.71
CA GLN A 282 -41.27 51.56 -24.94
C GLN A 282 -40.80 52.80 -25.70
N THR A 283 -41.72 53.74 -25.98
CA THR A 283 -41.38 55.02 -26.62
C THR A 283 -41.62 56.19 -25.67
N ALA A 284 -40.80 57.24 -25.84
CA ALA A 284 -40.94 58.47 -25.07
C ALA A 284 -42.23 59.22 -25.47
N LYS A 285 -43.03 59.60 -24.47
CA LYS A 285 -44.28 60.34 -24.68
C LYS A 285 -43.98 61.80 -25.04
N ALA A 286 -44.22 62.17 -26.30
CA ALA A 286 -43.91 63.51 -26.81
C ALA A 286 -44.58 64.64 -25.97
N PRO A 287 -43.82 65.68 -25.56
CA PRO A 287 -44.36 66.81 -24.80
C PRO A 287 -45.17 67.76 -25.68
N SER A 288 -46.09 68.51 -25.07
CA SER A 288 -46.92 69.51 -25.73
C SER A 288 -46.45 70.93 -25.39
N GLY A 289 -46.04 71.70 -26.41
CA GLY A 289 -45.63 73.10 -26.30
C GLY A 289 -45.77 73.85 -27.63
N ASP A 290 -45.57 75.17 -27.60
CA ASP A 290 -45.65 76.00 -28.81
C ASP A 290 -44.39 75.83 -29.70
N ALA A 291 -44.57 75.85 -31.02
CA ALA A 291 -43.48 75.65 -31.98
C ALA A 291 -42.74 76.96 -32.31
N GLY A 292 -41.42 76.97 -32.15
CA GLY A 292 -40.53 78.09 -32.43
C GLY A 292 -39.81 77.99 -33.77
N SER A 293 -39.42 79.14 -34.33
CA SER A 293 -38.68 79.25 -35.59
C SER A 293 -37.23 79.71 -35.36
N ILE A 294 -36.29 79.16 -36.14
CA ILE A 294 -34.87 79.54 -36.17
C ILE A 294 -34.52 80.14 -37.54
N ILE A 295 -33.65 81.16 -37.53
CA ILE A 295 -33.04 81.79 -38.71
C ILE A 295 -31.64 81.18 -38.91
N PRO A 296 -31.40 80.39 -39.98
CA PRO A 296 -30.09 79.78 -40.23
C PRO A 296 -29.00 80.82 -40.52
N GLY A 297 -27.81 80.62 -39.96
CA GLY A 297 -26.64 81.49 -40.13
C GLY A 297 -26.62 82.74 -39.22
N GLU A 298 -27.59 82.89 -38.31
CA GLU A 298 -27.67 84.01 -37.37
C GLU A 298 -27.75 83.54 -35.89
N ARG A 299 -27.61 84.50 -34.95
CA ARG A 299 -27.84 84.28 -33.52
C ARG A 299 -29.34 84.35 -33.21
N ASN A 300 -29.86 83.30 -32.59
CA ASN A 300 -31.27 83.08 -32.28
C ASN A 300 -31.46 82.96 -30.77
N THR A 301 -31.99 84.00 -30.12
CA THR A 301 -32.35 83.95 -28.69
C THR A 301 -33.65 83.16 -28.49
N LEU A 302 -33.56 82.01 -27.83
CA LEU A 302 -34.67 81.07 -27.62
C LEU A 302 -35.47 81.42 -26.35
N LYS A 303 -36.77 81.08 -26.34
CA LYS A 303 -37.74 81.48 -25.29
C LYS A 303 -38.31 80.29 -24.50
N SER A 304 -38.52 80.49 -23.21
CA SER A 304 -39.15 79.50 -22.32
C SER A 304 -40.50 78.99 -22.86
N GLY A 305 -40.79 77.70 -22.63
CA GLY A 305 -42.03 77.03 -23.03
C GLY A 305 -42.15 76.73 -24.53
N THR A 306 -41.11 77.01 -25.32
CA THR A 306 -41.11 76.86 -26.77
C THR A 306 -40.24 75.67 -27.22
N VAL A 307 -40.76 74.89 -28.17
CA VAL A 307 -40.07 73.75 -28.80
C VAL A 307 -39.52 74.18 -30.17
N TYR A 308 -38.22 74.01 -30.38
CA TYR A 308 -37.53 74.41 -31.61
C TYR A 308 -36.93 73.18 -32.31
N THR A 309 -37.42 72.85 -33.52
CA THR A 309 -36.89 71.72 -34.31
C THR A 309 -35.94 72.20 -35.39
N LEU A 310 -34.76 71.57 -35.49
CA LEU A 310 -33.82 71.66 -36.60
C LEU A 310 -33.73 70.29 -37.28
N SER A 311 -33.56 70.25 -38.59
CA SER A 311 -33.50 69.00 -39.37
C SER A 311 -32.60 69.11 -40.59
N GLY A 312 -31.77 68.10 -40.87
CA GLY A 312 -30.81 68.11 -41.98
C GLY A 312 -29.60 69.03 -41.76
N ASP A 313 -28.97 69.48 -42.85
CA ASP A 313 -27.78 70.33 -42.79
C ASP A 313 -28.08 71.73 -42.23
N ILE A 314 -27.41 72.10 -41.13
CA ILE A 314 -27.56 73.42 -40.48
C ILE A 314 -26.50 74.39 -41.02
N ALA A 315 -26.92 75.62 -41.35
CA ALA A 315 -26.05 76.63 -41.93
C ALA A 315 -24.97 77.13 -40.94
N GLU A 316 -23.74 77.27 -41.45
CA GLU A 316 -22.58 77.78 -40.71
C GLU A 316 -22.86 79.18 -40.12
N GLY A 317 -22.54 79.38 -38.84
CA GLY A 317 -22.81 80.62 -38.11
C GLY A 317 -24.15 80.66 -37.35
N THR A 318 -24.95 79.60 -37.40
CA THR A 318 -26.16 79.48 -36.56
C THR A 318 -25.77 79.37 -35.08
N VAL A 319 -26.25 80.30 -34.24
CA VAL A 319 -26.05 80.24 -32.78
C VAL A 319 -27.40 80.20 -32.08
N LEU A 320 -27.60 79.24 -31.18
CA LEU A 320 -28.80 79.11 -30.35
C LEU A 320 -28.49 79.65 -28.94
N GLU A 321 -29.06 80.79 -28.58
CA GLU A 321 -28.79 81.49 -27.32
C GLU A 321 -29.94 81.25 -26.33
N ILE A 322 -29.67 80.50 -25.24
CA ILE A 322 -30.69 80.01 -24.30
C ILE A 322 -30.53 80.71 -22.96
N MET A 323 -31.23 81.83 -22.77
CA MET A 323 -31.15 82.64 -21.54
C MET A 323 -32.28 82.33 -20.52
N GLU A 324 -33.26 81.51 -20.90
CA GLU A 324 -34.41 81.15 -20.07
C GLU A 324 -34.55 79.62 -19.94
N SER A 325 -34.96 79.14 -18.77
CA SER A 325 -35.16 77.71 -18.53
C SER A 325 -36.43 77.18 -19.19
N GLY A 326 -36.44 75.90 -19.59
CA GLY A 326 -37.62 75.26 -20.20
C GLY A 326 -37.77 75.55 -21.69
N VAL A 327 -36.64 75.76 -22.38
CA VAL A 327 -36.53 75.61 -23.83
C VAL A 327 -36.35 74.14 -24.16
N THR A 328 -37.01 73.64 -25.21
CA THR A 328 -36.71 72.32 -25.79
C THR A 328 -36.16 72.50 -27.21
N VAL A 329 -34.99 71.95 -27.48
CA VAL A 329 -34.40 71.87 -28.82
C VAL A 329 -34.54 70.43 -29.32
N ILE A 330 -35.04 70.26 -30.54
CA ILE A 330 -35.12 68.97 -31.23
C ILE A 330 -34.17 68.99 -32.42
N LEU A 331 -33.27 68.01 -32.50
CA LEU A 331 -32.36 67.77 -33.61
C LEU A 331 -32.82 66.49 -34.34
N ASP A 332 -33.34 66.64 -35.56
CA ASP A 332 -33.97 65.55 -36.32
C ASP A 332 -33.14 65.23 -37.57
N GLY A 333 -32.21 64.27 -37.44
CA GLY A 333 -31.27 63.88 -38.50
C GLY A 333 -30.35 65.02 -38.96
N THR A 334 -29.71 65.74 -38.02
CA THR A 334 -28.96 66.98 -38.33
C THR A 334 -27.44 66.81 -38.43
N THR A 335 -26.87 67.29 -39.52
CA THR A 335 -25.42 67.49 -39.69
C THR A 335 -25.10 68.99 -39.54
N SER A 336 -24.49 69.36 -38.41
CA SER A 336 -24.18 70.77 -38.11
C SER A 336 -22.66 71.01 -38.22
N ALA A 337 -22.28 71.94 -39.10
CA ALA A 337 -20.91 72.44 -39.20
C ALA A 337 -20.86 73.89 -38.70
N GLY A 338 -20.27 74.13 -37.54
CA GLY A 338 -20.19 75.46 -36.94
C GLY A 338 -21.54 75.98 -36.41
N THR A 339 -22.33 75.11 -35.76
CA THR A 339 -23.47 75.51 -34.92
C THR A 339 -23.06 75.51 -33.45
N LEU A 340 -23.44 76.55 -32.71
CA LEU A 340 -23.13 76.71 -31.28
C LEU A 340 -24.42 76.85 -30.48
N ILE A 341 -24.55 76.12 -29.37
CA ILE A 341 -25.60 76.35 -28.37
C ILE A 341 -24.98 77.04 -27.15
N GLU A 342 -25.31 78.30 -26.93
CA GLU A 342 -24.82 79.13 -25.82
C GLU A 342 -25.91 79.28 -24.76
N ALA A 343 -25.81 78.52 -23.66
CA ALA A 343 -26.86 78.42 -22.64
C ALA A 343 -26.53 79.14 -21.33
N GLY A 344 -27.27 80.21 -21.02
CA GLY A 344 -27.33 80.83 -19.70
C GLY A 344 -28.31 80.14 -18.72
N ALA A 345 -29.13 79.21 -19.21
CA ALA A 345 -30.11 78.45 -18.42
C ALA A 345 -30.24 76.99 -18.91
N PRO A 346 -30.66 76.03 -18.05
CA PRO A 346 -30.83 74.62 -18.43
C PRO A 346 -32.00 74.40 -19.40
N TYR A 347 -31.82 73.46 -20.32
CA TYR A 347 -32.72 73.15 -21.43
C TYR A 347 -32.77 71.66 -21.75
N ASP A 348 -33.82 71.24 -22.44
CA ASP A 348 -33.95 69.87 -22.93
C ASP A 348 -33.48 69.79 -24.39
N LEU A 349 -32.63 68.81 -24.70
CA LEU A 349 -32.09 68.52 -26.04
C LEU A 349 -32.54 67.12 -26.47
N ILE A 350 -33.47 67.05 -27.42
CA ILE A 350 -33.98 65.78 -27.95
C ILE A 350 -33.34 65.54 -29.32
N VAL A 351 -32.69 64.40 -29.51
CA VAL A 351 -32.09 63.99 -30.78
C VAL A 351 -32.89 62.83 -31.36
N ARG A 352 -33.20 62.89 -32.66
CA ARG A 352 -33.87 61.85 -33.43
C ARG A 352 -33.04 61.51 -34.65
N GLY A 353 -32.92 60.22 -34.94
CA GLY A 353 -32.00 59.74 -35.99
C GLY A 353 -30.54 60.04 -35.64
N ASP A 354 -29.68 59.99 -36.66
CA ASP A 354 -28.25 60.20 -36.50
C ASP A 354 -27.89 61.69 -36.70
N THR A 355 -27.18 62.28 -35.74
CA THR A 355 -26.85 63.71 -35.67
C THR A 355 -25.39 63.93 -35.32
N ILE A 356 -24.75 64.94 -35.93
CA ILE A 356 -23.35 65.31 -35.71
C ILE A 356 -23.24 66.81 -35.43
N LEU A 357 -22.60 67.16 -34.32
CA LEU A 357 -22.27 68.52 -33.89
C LEU A 357 -20.75 68.77 -33.98
N ASP A 358 -20.30 69.36 -35.09
CA ASP A 358 -18.94 69.86 -35.28
C ASP A 358 -18.86 71.36 -34.97
N GLY A 359 -18.12 71.73 -33.92
CA GLY A 359 -17.87 73.11 -33.52
C GLY A 359 -16.62 73.76 -34.15
N ARG A 360 -15.91 73.08 -35.06
CA ARG A 360 -14.72 73.58 -35.80
C ARG A 360 -13.63 74.24 -34.94
N GLY A 361 -13.36 73.67 -33.77
CA GLY A 361 -12.37 74.19 -32.81
C GLY A 361 -12.95 75.11 -31.72
N GLN A 362 -14.27 75.27 -31.66
CA GLN A 362 -15.01 75.71 -30.48
C GLN A 362 -15.88 74.56 -29.96
N MET A 363 -16.34 74.63 -28.70
CA MET A 363 -17.27 73.64 -28.15
C MET A 363 -18.68 73.89 -28.72
N PRO A 364 -19.35 72.90 -29.35
CA PRO A 364 -20.66 73.10 -29.95
C PRO A 364 -21.79 73.27 -28.93
N LEU A 365 -21.58 72.82 -27.68
CA LEU A 365 -22.47 73.04 -26.55
C LEU A 365 -21.69 73.83 -25.48
N MET A 366 -22.22 74.98 -25.04
CA MET A 366 -21.54 75.90 -24.13
C MET A 366 -22.45 76.39 -23.00
N GLY A 367 -21.88 76.55 -21.80
CA GLY A 367 -22.56 77.14 -20.65
C GLY A 367 -23.33 76.11 -19.81
N SER A 368 -24.64 76.31 -19.67
CA SER A 368 -25.50 75.51 -18.79
C SER A 368 -25.76 74.12 -19.33
N ALA A 369 -25.73 73.14 -18.44
CA ALA A 369 -25.98 71.74 -18.74
C ALA A 369 -27.36 71.47 -19.38
N PRO A 370 -27.43 70.79 -20.54
CA PRO A 370 -28.66 70.22 -21.06
C PRO A 370 -29.06 68.90 -20.38
N LYS A 371 -30.34 68.56 -20.52
CA LYS A 371 -30.83 67.18 -20.46
C LYS A 371 -30.91 66.62 -21.89
N ILE A 372 -30.12 65.61 -22.22
CA ILE A 372 -30.03 65.04 -23.56
C ILE A 372 -30.83 63.74 -23.64
N THR A 373 -31.78 63.65 -24.58
CA THR A 373 -32.56 62.44 -24.85
C THR A 373 -32.33 62.03 -26.31
N VAL A 374 -31.63 60.93 -26.57
CA VAL A 374 -31.33 60.47 -27.94
C VAL A 374 -32.20 59.27 -28.33
N ASP A 375 -32.75 59.34 -29.55
CA ASP A 375 -33.51 58.33 -30.27
C ASP A 375 -32.83 58.08 -31.63
N GLY A 376 -31.62 57.49 -31.56
CA GLY A 376 -30.66 57.44 -32.66
C GLY A 376 -29.21 57.56 -32.17
N LEU A 377 -28.42 58.40 -32.83
CA LEU A 377 -27.01 58.68 -32.50
C LEU A 377 -26.76 60.19 -32.40
N LEU A 378 -26.04 60.62 -31.38
CA LEU A 378 -25.48 61.96 -31.27
C LEU A 378 -23.95 61.90 -31.24
N SER A 379 -23.27 62.54 -32.18
CA SER A 379 -21.81 62.72 -32.15
C SER A 379 -21.47 64.18 -31.86
N VAL A 380 -20.62 64.45 -30.88
CA VAL A 380 -20.23 65.79 -30.43
C VAL A 380 -18.71 65.92 -30.46
N GLN A 381 -18.20 66.93 -31.18
CA GLN A 381 -16.77 67.22 -31.15
C GLN A 381 -16.42 68.13 -29.96
N GLY A 382 -15.65 67.57 -29.01
CA GLY A 382 -15.27 68.19 -27.73
C GLY A 382 -16.06 67.71 -26.51
N GLN A 383 -15.66 68.18 -25.34
CA GLN A 383 -16.26 67.86 -24.03
C GLN A 383 -17.72 68.38 -23.90
N LEU A 384 -18.58 67.61 -23.23
CA LEU A 384 -19.93 68.03 -22.84
C LEU A 384 -19.89 69.01 -21.65
N PRO A 385 -20.84 69.98 -21.55
CA PRO A 385 -20.90 70.90 -20.41
C PRO A 385 -21.05 70.19 -19.05
N ASN A 386 -20.32 70.64 -18.03
CA ASN A 386 -20.36 70.02 -16.71
C ASN A 386 -21.77 70.01 -16.09
N GLY A 387 -22.21 68.82 -15.68
CA GLY A 387 -23.56 68.56 -15.18
C GLY A 387 -24.58 68.11 -16.25
N THR A 388 -24.16 67.92 -17.50
CA THR A 388 -25.01 67.36 -18.58
C THR A 388 -25.62 66.02 -18.15
N GLN A 389 -26.94 65.87 -18.33
CA GLN A 389 -27.66 64.63 -18.02
C GLN A 389 -28.09 63.95 -19.31
N VAL A 390 -27.43 62.87 -19.71
CA VAL A 390 -27.90 62.03 -20.83
C VAL A 390 -28.89 61.00 -20.29
N LEU A 391 -30.05 60.88 -20.93
CA LEU A 391 -31.21 60.13 -20.46
C LEU A 391 -31.53 58.88 -21.31
N SER A 392 -31.15 58.88 -22.59
CA SER A 392 -31.37 57.74 -23.50
C SER A 392 -30.46 57.79 -24.74
N GLY A 393 -30.33 56.64 -25.41
CA GLY A 393 -29.73 56.50 -26.73
C GLY A 393 -28.19 56.50 -26.74
N VAL A 394 -27.60 56.75 -27.90
CA VAL A 394 -26.15 56.65 -28.14
C VAL A 394 -25.53 58.03 -28.29
N VAL A 395 -24.46 58.30 -27.54
CA VAL A 395 -23.69 59.56 -27.57
C VAL A 395 -22.19 59.26 -27.72
N ILE A 396 -21.58 59.84 -28.75
CA ILE A 396 -20.13 59.87 -28.95
C ILE A 396 -19.63 61.27 -28.57
N CYS A 397 -18.64 61.38 -27.69
CA CYS A 397 -17.98 62.64 -27.36
C CYS A 397 -16.45 62.51 -27.38
N SER A 398 -15.74 63.55 -27.84
CA SER A 398 -14.29 63.47 -28.05
C SER A 398 -13.47 63.33 -26.77
N ASP A 399 -13.98 63.87 -25.66
CA ASP A 399 -13.35 63.88 -24.35
C ASP A 399 -14.31 63.28 -23.32
N ALA A 400 -13.78 62.61 -22.30
CA ALA A 400 -14.59 62.09 -21.20
C ALA A 400 -15.25 63.24 -20.39
N PRO A 401 -16.54 63.16 -20.04
CA PRO A 401 -17.17 64.11 -19.11
C PRO A 401 -16.55 64.04 -17.71
N ASP A 402 -16.51 65.17 -16.99
CA ASP A 402 -16.06 65.20 -15.60
C ASP A 402 -16.85 64.20 -14.73
N GLY A 403 -16.14 63.27 -14.10
CA GLY A 403 -16.74 62.17 -13.31
C GLY A 403 -16.98 60.86 -14.09
N TYR A 404 -16.49 60.76 -15.33
CA TYR A 404 -16.48 59.52 -16.12
C TYR A 404 -15.04 59.10 -16.48
N THR A 405 -14.85 57.81 -16.73
CA THR A 405 -13.60 57.16 -17.13
C THR A 405 -13.84 56.36 -18.42
N ALA A 406 -12.87 56.35 -19.33
CA ALA A 406 -12.91 55.53 -20.55
C ALA A 406 -12.42 54.11 -20.27
N TRP A 407 -13.16 53.12 -20.79
CA TRP A 407 -12.86 51.69 -20.69
C TRP A 407 -12.79 51.10 -22.10
N ALA A 408 -11.65 50.53 -22.47
CA ALA A 408 -11.56 49.69 -23.66
C ALA A 408 -12.38 48.41 -23.44
N ILE A 409 -13.22 48.02 -24.40
CA ILE A 409 -14.00 46.79 -24.34
C ILE A 409 -13.82 45.97 -25.62
N SER A 410 -13.60 44.66 -25.47
CA SER A 410 -13.35 43.73 -26.59
C SER A 410 -14.64 43.20 -27.25
N VAL A 411 -15.60 44.10 -27.48
CA VAL A 411 -16.87 43.84 -28.20
C VAL A 411 -17.25 45.01 -29.12
N PRO A 412 -17.95 44.78 -30.25
CA PRO A 412 -18.27 45.86 -31.18
C PRO A 412 -19.34 46.81 -30.61
N LEU A 413 -18.95 48.03 -30.26
CA LEU A 413 -19.87 49.09 -29.85
C LEU A 413 -20.79 49.52 -31.00
N ALA A 414 -22.04 49.03 -30.95
CA ALA A 414 -23.12 49.31 -31.89
C ALA A 414 -24.27 50.05 -31.17
N ARG A 415 -25.51 49.92 -31.65
CA ARG A 415 -26.71 50.48 -30.97
C ARG A 415 -27.23 49.55 -29.85
N GLN A 416 -26.33 48.96 -29.06
CA GLN A 416 -26.69 48.08 -27.96
C GLN A 416 -27.38 48.83 -26.81
N LYS A 417 -28.13 48.08 -26.00
CA LYS A 417 -28.64 48.52 -24.70
C LYS A 417 -27.54 48.43 -23.65
N VAL A 418 -27.32 49.48 -22.87
CA VAL A 418 -26.39 49.43 -21.73
C VAL A 418 -27.19 49.38 -20.44
N THR A 419 -26.79 48.49 -19.52
CA THR A 419 -27.29 48.46 -18.15
C THR A 419 -26.12 48.52 -17.17
N LEU A 420 -26.26 49.31 -16.13
CA LEU A 420 -25.33 49.44 -15.01
C LEU A 420 -26.07 49.12 -13.71
N ASP A 421 -25.62 48.11 -12.97
CA ASP A 421 -26.26 47.61 -11.74
C ASP A 421 -27.77 47.33 -11.95
N GLY A 422 -28.09 46.66 -13.06
CA GLY A 422 -29.46 46.36 -13.50
C GLY A 422 -30.29 47.59 -13.95
N THR A 423 -29.73 48.79 -13.90
CA THR A 423 -30.38 50.05 -14.31
C THR A 423 -29.98 50.41 -15.74
N ALA A 424 -30.96 50.63 -16.63
CA ALA A 424 -30.67 51.04 -18.00
C ALA A 424 -30.00 52.43 -18.05
N MET A 425 -28.91 52.55 -18.80
CA MET A 425 -28.16 53.80 -18.99
C MET A 425 -27.97 54.11 -20.49
N PRO A 426 -27.74 55.39 -20.87
CA PRO A 426 -27.37 55.73 -22.25
C PRO A 426 -25.99 55.15 -22.61
N LEU A 427 -25.79 54.84 -23.89
CA LEU A 427 -24.50 54.38 -24.40
C LEU A 427 -23.60 55.59 -24.68
N LEU A 428 -22.60 55.80 -23.83
CA LEU A 428 -21.61 56.87 -23.95
C LEU A 428 -20.28 56.28 -24.42
N MET A 429 -19.66 56.82 -25.48
CA MET A 429 -18.39 56.29 -26.01
C MET A 429 -17.44 57.36 -26.57
N THR A 430 -16.16 57.01 -26.67
CA THR A 430 -15.13 57.82 -27.36
C THR A 430 -15.09 57.51 -28.87
N PRO A 431 -14.49 58.37 -29.72
CA PRO A 431 -14.28 58.07 -31.14
C PRO A 431 -13.31 56.89 -31.40
N ALA A 432 -12.62 56.41 -30.38
CA ALA A 432 -11.73 55.24 -30.45
C ALA A 432 -12.47 53.91 -30.18
N GLY A 433 -13.74 53.96 -29.76
CA GLY A 433 -14.51 52.77 -29.39
C GLY A 433 -14.37 52.36 -27.92
N GLU A 434 -13.97 53.28 -27.03
CA GLU A 434 -13.96 53.05 -25.58
C GLU A 434 -15.31 53.44 -24.98
N LEU A 435 -15.80 52.66 -24.02
CA LEU A 435 -17.04 52.90 -23.30
C LEU A 435 -16.79 53.89 -22.14
N LEU A 436 -17.62 54.91 -21.99
CA LEU A 436 -17.51 55.91 -20.94
C LEU A 436 -18.44 55.58 -19.77
N LEU A 437 -17.86 55.21 -18.63
CA LEU A 437 -18.57 54.81 -17.42
C LEU A 437 -18.27 55.76 -16.25
N PRO A 438 -19.14 55.87 -15.24
CA PRO A 438 -18.86 56.71 -14.06
C PRO A 438 -17.55 56.33 -13.37
N ALA A 439 -16.87 57.32 -12.77
CA ALA A 439 -15.66 57.07 -12.00
C ALA A 439 -15.98 56.36 -10.67
N LEU A 440 -15.36 55.21 -10.43
CA LEU A 440 -15.50 54.42 -9.21
C LEU A 440 -14.53 54.86 -8.10
N ALA A 441 -14.73 54.34 -6.89
CA ALA A 441 -13.76 54.42 -5.79
C ALA A 441 -12.68 53.35 -5.94
N ASP A 442 -11.55 53.53 -5.25
CA ASP A 442 -10.34 52.67 -5.33
C ASP A 442 -10.58 51.17 -5.00
N ASP A 443 -11.74 50.81 -4.43
CA ASP A 443 -12.14 49.45 -4.02
C ASP A 443 -13.23 48.80 -4.88
N ALA A 444 -13.67 49.44 -5.97
CA ALA A 444 -14.68 48.91 -6.88
C ALA A 444 -14.21 48.89 -8.35
N THR A 445 -14.61 47.85 -9.09
CA THR A 445 -14.35 47.71 -10.53
C THR A 445 -15.65 47.41 -11.29
N TYR A 446 -15.65 47.58 -12.61
CA TYR A 446 -16.76 47.14 -13.45
C TYR A 446 -16.52 45.72 -13.98
N SER A 447 -17.44 44.82 -13.71
CA SER A 447 -17.59 43.60 -14.50
C SER A 447 -18.45 43.92 -15.71
N ILE A 448 -17.96 43.63 -16.92
CA ILE A 448 -18.65 43.90 -18.18
C ILE A 448 -18.88 42.56 -18.89
N SER A 449 -20.15 42.22 -19.12
CA SER A 449 -20.54 41.12 -20.01
C SER A 449 -21.43 41.67 -21.11
N ALA A 450 -21.19 41.27 -22.35
CA ALA A 450 -21.90 41.83 -23.51
C ALA A 450 -22.20 40.76 -24.54
N ASP A 451 -23.37 40.88 -25.14
CA ASP A 451 -23.82 40.11 -26.30
C ASP A 451 -23.96 41.03 -27.53
N ALA A 452 -24.62 40.54 -28.59
CA ALA A 452 -24.82 41.30 -29.82
C ALA A 452 -25.64 42.59 -29.64
N ASP A 453 -26.62 42.59 -28.73
CA ASP A 453 -27.66 43.61 -28.57
C ASP A 453 -27.63 44.32 -27.19
N THR A 454 -26.97 43.74 -26.18
CA THR A 454 -26.91 44.25 -24.80
C THR A 454 -25.49 44.23 -24.21
N ILE A 455 -25.16 45.27 -23.43
CA ILE A 455 -23.99 45.39 -22.56
C ILE A 455 -24.50 45.48 -21.12
N VAL A 456 -24.16 44.48 -20.31
CA VAL A 456 -24.45 44.41 -18.87
C VAL A 456 -23.19 44.75 -18.09
N ILE A 457 -23.34 45.68 -17.15
CA ILE A 457 -22.26 46.24 -16.35
C ILE A 457 -22.68 46.15 -14.88
N GLU A 458 -21.81 45.60 -14.05
CA GLU A 458 -22.04 45.44 -12.61
C GLU A 458 -20.87 46.07 -11.83
N THR A 459 -21.18 46.88 -10.83
CA THR A 459 -20.19 47.51 -9.94
C THR A 459 -19.70 46.49 -8.91
N VAL A 460 -18.69 45.72 -9.31
CA VAL A 460 -18.12 44.64 -8.52
C VAL A 460 -17.15 45.19 -7.48
N HIS A 461 -17.58 45.15 -6.22
CA HIS A 461 -16.78 45.47 -5.04
C HIS A 461 -15.98 44.24 -4.55
N ALA A 462 -15.60 43.33 -5.46
CA ALA A 462 -14.98 42.04 -5.15
C ALA A 462 -13.63 41.89 -5.87
N GLN A 463 -12.66 41.30 -5.18
CA GLN A 463 -11.25 41.21 -5.61
C GLN A 463 -10.99 40.20 -6.76
N VAL A 464 -12.04 39.74 -7.46
CA VAL A 464 -11.96 38.69 -8.49
C VAL A 464 -13.01 38.93 -9.57
N LEU A 465 -12.59 39.22 -10.82
CA LEU A 465 -13.48 39.26 -11.97
C LEU A 465 -13.95 37.84 -12.36
N THR A 466 -15.15 37.69 -12.90
CA THR A 466 -15.66 36.39 -13.39
C THR A 466 -16.36 36.53 -14.74
N PHE A 467 -15.85 35.83 -15.74
CA PHE A 467 -16.37 35.79 -17.10
C PHE A 467 -17.08 34.45 -17.35
N ASN A 468 -18.24 34.48 -18.01
CA ASN A 468 -19.01 33.29 -18.38
C ASN A 468 -19.15 33.27 -19.91
N LEU A 469 -18.33 32.44 -20.57
CA LEU A 469 -18.27 32.38 -22.04
C LEU A 469 -19.52 31.72 -22.61
N SER A 470 -20.03 32.26 -23.71
CA SER A 470 -21.16 31.71 -24.49
C SER A 470 -21.01 32.06 -25.97
N GLU A 471 -21.88 31.54 -26.84
CA GLU A 471 -21.93 31.93 -28.27
C GLU A 471 -22.12 33.45 -28.44
N ASN A 472 -22.87 34.08 -27.53
CA ASN A 472 -23.15 35.51 -27.53
C ASN A 472 -22.03 36.35 -26.90
N ALA A 473 -21.35 35.80 -25.89
CA ALA A 473 -20.25 36.44 -25.16
C ALA A 473 -19.00 35.52 -25.15
N PRO A 474 -18.27 35.36 -26.26
CA PRO A 474 -17.18 34.38 -26.37
C PRO A 474 -15.83 34.89 -25.86
N ASN A 475 -15.72 36.17 -25.52
CA ASN A 475 -14.48 36.83 -25.08
C ASN A 475 -14.43 37.04 -23.57
N ALA A 476 -13.22 37.05 -23.00
CA ALA A 476 -12.95 37.46 -21.62
C ALA A 476 -11.72 38.37 -21.59
N ASP A 477 -11.93 39.66 -21.28
CA ASP A 477 -10.86 40.66 -21.23
C ASP A 477 -10.61 41.07 -19.78
N ALA A 478 -9.53 40.56 -19.20
CA ALA A 478 -9.22 40.75 -17.79
C ALA A 478 -8.42 42.03 -17.50
N GLY A 479 -7.93 42.73 -18.53
CA GLY A 479 -7.04 43.89 -18.36
C GLY A 479 -5.87 43.59 -17.40
N ASP A 480 -5.61 44.53 -16.49
CA ASP A 480 -4.58 44.46 -15.45
C ASP A 480 -5.03 43.79 -14.13
N ALA A 481 -6.16 43.07 -14.15
CA ALA A 481 -6.73 42.44 -12.95
C ALA A 481 -5.82 41.35 -12.36
N SER A 482 -5.41 41.55 -11.10
CA SER A 482 -4.58 40.59 -10.36
C SER A 482 -5.22 39.21 -10.15
N ARG A 483 -6.56 39.10 -10.25
CA ARG A 483 -7.27 37.82 -10.21
C ARG A 483 -8.58 37.80 -11.00
N PHE A 484 -8.79 36.73 -11.78
CA PHE A 484 -10.02 36.50 -12.53
C PHE A 484 -10.41 35.01 -12.69
N ILE A 485 -11.63 34.74 -13.14
CA ILE A 485 -12.19 33.41 -13.42
C ILE A 485 -12.84 33.45 -14.80
N VAL A 486 -12.73 32.36 -15.58
CA VAL A 486 -13.41 32.19 -16.87
C VAL A 486 -14.09 30.81 -16.88
N ASN A 487 -15.41 30.76 -17.07
CA ASN A 487 -16.18 29.54 -17.17
C ASN A 487 -16.69 29.35 -18.62
N GLY A 488 -16.50 28.17 -19.21
CA GLY A 488 -17.00 27.80 -20.55
C GLY A 488 -18.14 26.79 -20.53
N GLN A 489 -18.93 26.76 -21.61
CA GLN A 489 -20.19 26.00 -21.72
C GLN A 489 -20.03 24.59 -22.32
N ASN A 490 -18.89 23.91 -22.10
CA ASN A 490 -18.60 22.56 -22.62
C ASN A 490 -18.66 22.40 -24.16
N GLY A 491 -18.52 23.50 -24.92
CA GLY A 491 -18.45 23.50 -26.38
C GLY A 491 -17.45 24.55 -26.89
N TYR A 492 -17.01 24.40 -28.14
CA TYR A 492 -16.04 25.30 -28.77
C TYR A 492 -16.66 26.65 -29.14
N LEU A 493 -16.02 27.73 -28.73
CA LEU A 493 -16.38 29.11 -29.08
C LEU A 493 -15.25 29.78 -29.88
N ASP A 494 -15.60 30.63 -30.85
CA ASP A 494 -14.64 31.54 -31.50
C ASP A 494 -14.50 32.80 -30.65
N GLY A 495 -13.45 32.83 -29.83
CA GLY A 495 -13.29 33.85 -28.78
C GLY A 495 -11.88 33.89 -28.18
N VAL A 496 -11.61 34.94 -27.42
CA VAL A 496 -10.27 35.27 -26.91
C VAL A 496 -10.31 35.58 -25.41
N ILE A 497 -9.35 35.03 -24.68
CA ILE A 497 -8.95 35.49 -23.33
C ILE A 497 -7.77 36.46 -23.48
N HIS A 498 -7.91 37.65 -22.92
CA HIS A 498 -6.86 38.67 -22.88
C HIS A 498 -6.56 39.08 -21.43
N SER A 499 -5.27 39.34 -21.14
CA SER A 499 -4.79 39.87 -19.87
C SER A 499 -3.50 40.66 -20.11
N SER A 500 -3.32 41.77 -19.41
CA SER A 500 -2.18 42.67 -19.57
C SER A 500 -1.64 43.15 -18.22
N GLY A 501 -0.53 43.89 -18.21
CA GLY A 501 -0.07 44.61 -17.02
C GLY A 501 0.58 43.72 -15.96
N ALA A 502 0.10 43.79 -14.71
CA ALA A 502 0.77 43.16 -13.56
C ALA A 502 0.62 41.62 -13.53
N ALA A 503 1.29 40.97 -12.57
CA ALA A 503 1.18 39.51 -12.42
C ALA A 503 -0.24 39.10 -11.99
N ALA A 504 -0.91 38.30 -12.82
CA ALA A 504 -2.31 37.94 -12.71
C ALA A 504 -2.51 36.46 -12.42
N SER A 505 -3.62 36.14 -11.75
CA SER A 505 -4.01 34.77 -11.39
C SER A 505 -5.40 34.42 -11.96
N ALA A 506 -5.51 33.32 -12.70
CA ALA A 506 -6.73 32.92 -13.39
C ALA A 506 -7.26 31.56 -12.94
N THR A 507 -8.57 31.33 -13.10
CA THR A 507 -9.18 30.00 -13.01
C THR A 507 -10.03 29.74 -14.25
N LEU A 508 -9.65 28.77 -15.09
CA LEU A 508 -10.30 28.46 -16.36
C LEU A 508 -11.10 27.13 -16.23
N ARG A 509 -12.42 27.19 -16.30
CA ARG A 509 -13.30 26.02 -16.11
C ARG A 509 -13.99 25.64 -17.41
N ASN A 510 -13.74 24.44 -17.93
CA ASN A 510 -14.31 23.93 -19.19
C ASN A 510 -14.19 24.90 -20.40
N VAL A 511 -13.10 25.68 -20.46
CA VAL A 511 -12.87 26.69 -21.50
C VAL A 511 -12.40 26.02 -22.78
N GLN A 512 -13.21 26.06 -23.83
CA GLN A 512 -12.90 25.49 -25.15
C GLN A 512 -12.99 26.60 -26.21
N LEU A 513 -11.83 27.08 -26.67
CA LEU A 513 -11.71 28.18 -27.62
C LEU A 513 -11.03 27.73 -28.92
N ASN A 514 -11.57 28.15 -30.06
CA ASN A 514 -11.06 27.82 -31.40
C ASN A 514 -11.28 29.00 -32.37
N SER A 515 -10.21 29.71 -32.73
CA SER A 515 -10.27 30.92 -33.57
C SER A 515 -9.22 30.92 -34.69
N ALA A 516 -9.37 31.79 -35.69
CA ALA A 516 -8.35 32.02 -36.71
C ALA A 516 -7.11 32.80 -36.19
N SER A 517 -7.08 33.17 -34.92
CA SER A 517 -6.00 33.91 -34.25
C SER A 517 -5.76 33.37 -32.82
N SER A 518 -4.68 33.80 -32.16
CA SER A 518 -4.38 33.39 -30.79
C SER A 518 -5.52 33.70 -29.82
N VAL A 519 -5.99 32.65 -29.13
CA VAL A 519 -7.16 32.62 -28.24
C VAL A 519 -6.80 32.88 -26.77
N LEU A 520 -5.52 32.82 -26.40
CA LEU A 520 -5.01 33.33 -25.13
C LEU A 520 -3.90 34.34 -25.44
N ARG A 521 -4.04 35.58 -24.95
CA ARG A 521 -3.09 36.68 -25.16
C ARG A 521 -2.68 37.26 -23.82
N VAL A 522 -1.36 37.39 -23.60
CA VAL A 522 -0.82 37.98 -22.37
C VAL A 522 0.24 39.01 -22.72
N GLU A 523 0.08 40.24 -22.23
CA GLU A 523 0.92 41.39 -22.60
C GLU A 523 1.58 42.04 -21.38
N ASN A 524 2.91 42.23 -21.43
CA ASN A 524 3.74 42.95 -20.44
C ASN A 524 3.68 42.43 -18.99
N GLY A 525 3.21 41.19 -18.77
CA GLY A 525 2.94 40.64 -17.44
C GLY A 525 3.28 39.16 -17.24
N ALA A 526 2.70 38.54 -16.21
CA ALA A 526 2.85 37.12 -15.95
C ALA A 526 1.51 36.51 -15.49
N LEU A 527 0.97 35.56 -16.25
CA LEU A 527 -0.33 34.93 -15.97
C LEU A 527 -0.14 33.51 -15.41
N SER A 528 -0.69 33.24 -14.22
CA SER A 528 -0.78 31.89 -13.66
C SER A 528 -2.24 31.42 -13.66
N ALA A 529 -2.59 30.51 -14.56
CA ALA A 529 -3.94 29.98 -14.71
C ALA A 529 -4.06 28.56 -14.15
N THR A 530 -5.01 28.35 -13.23
CA THR A 530 -5.46 27.02 -12.82
C THR A 530 -6.60 26.56 -13.72
N LEU A 531 -6.53 25.34 -14.28
CA LEU A 531 -7.53 24.80 -15.19
C LEU A 531 -8.27 23.62 -14.58
N THR A 532 -9.60 23.58 -14.76
CA THR A 532 -10.47 22.51 -14.25
C THR A 532 -11.46 22.04 -15.32
N GLY A 533 -11.53 20.72 -15.53
CA GLY A 533 -12.46 20.10 -16.48
C GLY A 533 -11.89 19.98 -17.90
N SER A 534 -12.75 19.93 -18.92
CA SER A 534 -12.31 19.78 -20.32
C SER A 534 -12.02 21.15 -20.94
N CYS A 535 -10.75 21.56 -20.90
CA CYS A 535 -10.27 22.77 -21.54
C CYS A 535 -9.54 22.48 -22.87
N ALA A 536 -9.62 23.40 -23.82
CA ALA A 536 -8.93 23.32 -25.10
C ALA A 536 -8.70 24.72 -25.68
N LEU A 537 -7.50 24.99 -26.19
CA LEU A 537 -7.13 26.23 -26.87
C LEU A 537 -6.55 25.90 -28.24
N LEU A 538 -7.25 26.32 -29.30
CA LEU A 538 -6.91 26.04 -30.69
C LEU A 538 -6.85 27.33 -31.49
N SER A 539 -5.90 27.41 -32.43
CA SER A 539 -6.01 28.34 -33.56
C SER A 539 -5.34 27.80 -34.82
N ASP A 540 -5.53 28.48 -35.95
CA ASP A 540 -4.78 28.21 -37.19
C ASP A 540 -3.26 28.49 -37.05
N GLY A 541 -2.86 29.23 -36.01
CA GLY A 541 -1.47 29.53 -35.65
C GLY A 541 -1.15 29.09 -34.22
N ALA A 542 -0.36 29.85 -33.47
CA ALA A 542 -0.16 29.59 -32.05
C ALA A 542 -1.43 30.01 -31.25
N PRO A 543 -2.08 29.12 -30.49
CA PRO A 543 -3.25 29.47 -29.68
C PRO A 543 -2.88 30.42 -28.52
N ILE A 544 -1.64 30.38 -28.03
CA ILE A 544 -1.11 31.26 -26.97
C ILE A 544 -0.13 32.26 -27.61
N ALA A 545 -0.40 33.56 -27.42
CA ALA A 545 0.50 34.65 -27.77
C ALA A 545 0.97 35.39 -26.51
N LEU A 546 2.27 35.70 -26.46
CA LEU A 546 2.92 36.44 -25.38
C LEU A 546 3.64 37.66 -25.98
N ASP A 547 3.32 38.86 -25.54
CA ASP A 547 4.18 40.03 -25.76
C ASP A 547 4.86 40.42 -24.46
N ASN A 548 6.20 40.30 -24.42
CA ASN A 548 7.03 40.65 -23.27
C ASN A 548 6.56 40.04 -21.93
N ALA A 549 5.93 38.86 -21.99
CA ALA A 549 5.16 38.25 -20.90
C ALA A 549 5.52 36.78 -20.66
N GLN A 550 4.96 36.18 -19.60
CA GLN A 550 5.08 34.74 -19.27
C GLN A 550 3.71 34.13 -18.92
N VAL A 551 3.54 32.82 -19.16
CA VAL A 551 2.34 32.04 -18.84
C VAL A 551 2.71 30.78 -18.06
N SER A 552 1.90 30.44 -17.06
CA SER A 552 1.88 29.12 -16.43
C SER A 552 0.46 28.57 -16.46
N LEU A 553 0.27 27.39 -17.06
CA LEU A 553 -1.00 26.67 -17.16
C LEU A 553 -0.94 25.42 -16.29
N ASN A 554 -1.72 25.41 -15.20
CA ASN A 554 -1.74 24.33 -14.22
C ASN A 554 -3.09 23.59 -14.25
N VAL A 555 -3.14 22.43 -14.90
CA VAL A 555 -4.33 21.57 -14.92
C VAL A 555 -4.45 20.88 -13.56
N GLU A 556 -5.36 21.41 -12.74
CA GLU A 556 -5.74 20.86 -11.44
C GLU A 556 -6.71 19.68 -11.61
N SER A 557 -7.61 19.77 -12.61
CA SER A 557 -8.49 18.65 -12.97
C SER A 557 -8.87 18.65 -14.45
N GLY A 558 -9.24 17.48 -14.96
CA GLY A 558 -9.60 17.23 -16.35
C GLY A 558 -8.40 17.17 -17.28
N ARG A 559 -8.35 18.08 -18.27
CA ARG A 559 -7.35 18.09 -19.35
C ARG A 559 -7.27 19.44 -20.03
N LEU A 560 -6.12 19.73 -20.64
CA LEU A 560 -5.94 20.81 -21.62
C LEU A 560 -5.46 20.23 -22.96
N VAL A 561 -6.02 20.72 -24.08
CA VAL A 561 -5.46 20.49 -25.43
C VAL A 561 -4.99 21.82 -26.00
N LEU A 562 -3.74 21.88 -26.48
CA LEU A 562 -3.16 23.00 -27.23
C LEU A 562 -2.90 22.54 -28.67
N ARG A 563 -3.67 23.05 -29.65
CA ARG A 563 -3.44 22.73 -31.08
C ARG A 563 -2.67 23.86 -31.76
N ASN A 564 -1.65 23.49 -32.54
CA ASN A 564 -0.73 24.32 -33.30
C ASN A 564 0.26 25.18 -32.45
N GLN A 565 0.38 24.90 -31.14
CA GLN A 565 1.38 25.54 -30.27
C GLN A 565 2.76 24.90 -30.43
N ASN A 566 3.53 25.38 -31.41
CA ASN A 566 4.85 24.83 -31.75
C ASN A 566 6.02 25.38 -30.90
N ASP A 567 5.83 26.51 -30.21
CA ASP A 567 6.83 27.11 -29.31
C ASP A 567 6.26 27.18 -27.88
N LEU A 568 7.08 26.79 -26.91
CA LEU A 568 6.76 26.84 -25.47
C LEU A 568 7.64 27.85 -24.72
N THR A 569 8.38 28.70 -25.43
CA THR A 569 9.19 29.77 -24.83
C THR A 569 8.31 30.72 -24.02
N GLY A 570 8.51 30.73 -22.70
CA GLY A 570 7.67 31.50 -21.77
C GLY A 570 6.37 30.83 -21.33
N ILE A 571 6.13 29.57 -21.72
CA ILE A 571 4.92 28.80 -21.38
C ILE A 571 5.32 27.62 -20.47
N THR A 572 4.90 27.68 -19.20
CA THR A 572 5.08 26.59 -18.23
C THR A 572 3.82 25.73 -18.16
N LEU A 573 3.91 24.47 -18.57
CA LEU A 573 2.81 23.51 -18.49
C LEU A 573 2.92 22.65 -17.22
N ARG A 574 1.78 22.40 -16.55
CA ARG A 574 1.66 21.47 -15.42
C ARG A 574 0.35 20.68 -15.49
N GLY A 575 0.39 19.42 -15.06
CA GLY A 575 -0.75 18.52 -15.09
C GLY A 575 -0.97 17.89 -16.47
N ASN A 576 -2.21 17.45 -16.74
CA ASN A 576 -2.59 16.72 -17.95
C ASN A 576 -2.80 17.65 -19.15
N VAL A 577 -1.78 17.82 -20.00
CA VAL A 577 -1.78 18.75 -21.15
C VAL A 577 -1.30 18.04 -22.42
N ARG A 578 -2.14 18.03 -23.47
CA ARG A 578 -1.74 17.59 -24.81
C ARG A 578 -1.31 18.77 -25.66
N VAL A 579 -0.18 18.65 -26.33
CA VAL A 579 0.26 19.58 -27.40
C VAL A 579 0.19 18.86 -28.75
N GLU A 580 -0.39 19.51 -29.76
CA GLU A 580 -0.48 18.99 -31.13
C GLU A 580 0.16 19.98 -32.11
N PRO A 581 1.24 19.64 -32.85
CA PRO A 581 1.99 18.39 -32.78
C PRO A 581 2.71 18.17 -31.43
N GLU A 582 3.14 16.94 -31.19
CA GLU A 582 3.85 16.54 -29.96
C GLU A 582 5.17 17.33 -29.80
N SER A 583 5.52 17.67 -28.55
CA SER A 583 6.67 18.52 -28.23
C SER A 583 7.82 17.72 -27.60
N ASP A 584 9.06 17.99 -28.04
CA ASP A 584 10.29 17.37 -27.50
C ASP A 584 10.54 17.66 -26.01
N ALA A 585 9.86 18.66 -25.44
CA ALA A 585 10.02 19.09 -24.05
C ALA A 585 9.67 17.96 -23.04
N PRO A 586 10.35 17.92 -21.87
CA PRO A 586 10.26 16.77 -20.96
C PRO A 586 8.88 16.66 -20.28
N HIS A 587 8.18 15.58 -20.59
CA HIS A 587 6.91 15.16 -20.01
C HIS A 587 6.80 13.62 -20.09
N THR A 588 5.83 13.03 -19.38
CA THR A 588 5.56 11.58 -19.40
C THR A 588 4.19 11.30 -20.01
N ILE A 589 4.09 10.32 -20.91
CA ILE A 589 2.84 9.90 -21.56
C ILE A 589 2.41 8.54 -21.02
N VAL A 590 1.23 8.49 -20.40
CA VAL A 590 0.63 7.23 -19.92
C VAL A 590 -0.61 6.93 -20.75
N THR A 591 -0.63 5.78 -21.42
CA THR A 591 -1.85 5.34 -22.15
C THR A 591 -2.70 4.48 -21.23
N ILE A 592 -3.93 4.90 -20.95
CA ILE A 592 -4.90 4.08 -20.20
C ILE A 592 -5.55 3.08 -21.15
N ARG A 593 -5.55 1.79 -20.81
CA ARG A 593 -6.04 0.70 -21.66
C ARG A 593 -7.03 -0.22 -20.95
N ASP A 594 -8.01 -0.72 -21.70
CA ASP A 594 -8.90 -1.81 -21.25
C ASP A 594 -8.17 -3.16 -21.17
N ALA A 595 -8.85 -4.19 -20.65
CA ALA A 595 -8.32 -5.55 -20.53
C ALA A 595 -8.07 -6.25 -21.89
N GLN A 596 -8.49 -5.64 -23.00
CA GLN A 596 -8.22 -6.10 -24.36
C GLN A 596 -7.09 -5.28 -25.02
N GLY A 597 -6.49 -4.31 -24.30
CA GLY A 597 -5.38 -3.47 -24.75
C GLY A 597 -5.79 -2.22 -25.55
N ASN A 598 -7.10 -1.98 -25.77
CA ASN A 598 -7.56 -0.78 -26.48
C ASN A 598 -7.40 0.45 -25.58
N PRO A 599 -7.03 1.63 -26.11
CA PRO A 599 -7.00 2.85 -25.31
C PRO A 599 -8.39 3.27 -24.83
N VAL A 600 -8.49 3.89 -23.65
CA VAL A 600 -9.76 4.30 -23.01
C VAL A 600 -9.95 5.83 -23.09
N PRO A 601 -10.59 6.37 -24.14
CA PRO A 601 -10.63 7.81 -24.39
C PRO A 601 -11.74 8.55 -23.62
N ASN A 602 -11.54 9.84 -23.36
CA ASN A 602 -12.49 10.74 -22.69
C ASN A 602 -12.97 10.29 -21.30
N LYS A 603 -12.26 9.38 -20.63
CA LYS A 603 -12.64 8.81 -19.33
C LYS A 603 -12.11 9.68 -18.20
N ALA A 604 -12.97 10.05 -17.25
CA ALA A 604 -12.56 10.73 -16.02
C ALA A 604 -11.95 9.71 -15.04
N LEU A 605 -10.82 10.06 -14.43
CA LEU A 605 -10.02 9.19 -13.56
C LEU A 605 -9.45 10.00 -12.39
N THR A 606 -9.48 9.42 -11.18
CA THR A 606 -8.59 9.81 -10.09
C THR A 606 -7.27 9.09 -10.30
N VAL A 607 -6.20 9.86 -10.48
CA VAL A 607 -4.86 9.42 -10.84
C VAL A 607 -3.92 9.72 -9.68
N VAL A 608 -3.27 8.69 -9.13
CA VAL A 608 -2.26 8.77 -8.08
C VAL A 608 -0.89 8.85 -8.72
N ILE A 609 -0.10 9.86 -8.36
CA ILE A 609 1.29 10.04 -8.79
C ILE A 609 2.09 10.44 -7.55
N GLY A 610 3.08 9.64 -7.15
CA GLY A 610 3.90 9.91 -5.95
C GLY A 610 3.06 10.10 -4.68
N GLY A 611 2.02 9.26 -4.50
CA GLY A 611 1.06 9.35 -3.38
C GLY A 611 0.09 10.53 -3.41
N SER A 612 0.18 11.44 -4.40
CA SER A 612 -0.73 12.58 -4.55
C SER A 612 -1.84 12.28 -5.56
N GLN A 613 -3.09 12.65 -5.25
CA GLN A 613 -4.26 12.38 -6.10
C GLN A 613 -4.62 13.58 -7.00
N TYR A 614 -4.85 13.30 -8.28
CA TYR A 614 -5.22 14.27 -9.32
C TYR A 614 -6.46 13.77 -10.09
N ARG A 615 -7.42 14.65 -10.41
CA ARG A 615 -8.67 14.24 -11.09
C ARG A 615 -8.59 14.54 -12.58
N TYR A 616 -7.98 13.69 -13.38
CA TYR A 616 -7.76 13.93 -14.80
C TYR A 616 -8.82 13.29 -15.72
N THR A 617 -8.78 13.64 -17.00
CA THR A 617 -9.62 13.04 -18.05
C THR A 617 -8.72 12.65 -19.23
N THR A 618 -8.79 11.39 -19.67
CA THR A 618 -7.96 10.94 -20.81
C THR A 618 -8.28 11.71 -22.08
N HIS A 619 -7.28 11.88 -22.95
CA HIS A 619 -7.46 12.45 -24.28
C HIS A 619 -8.25 11.51 -25.20
N PHE A 620 -8.52 11.94 -26.43
CA PHE A 620 -9.34 11.18 -27.40
C PHE A 620 -8.68 9.88 -27.90
N ASP A 621 -7.42 9.63 -27.55
CA ASP A 621 -6.64 8.42 -27.82
C ASP A 621 -6.28 7.64 -26.54
N GLY A 622 -6.94 7.93 -25.41
CA GLY A 622 -6.71 7.27 -24.13
C GLY A 622 -5.44 7.70 -23.38
N THR A 623 -4.68 8.68 -23.89
CA THR A 623 -3.47 9.18 -23.21
C THR A 623 -3.77 10.14 -22.06
N LEU A 624 -2.87 10.15 -21.08
CA LEU A 624 -2.59 11.25 -20.16
C LEU A 624 -1.18 11.78 -20.49
N GLN A 625 -1.02 13.08 -20.68
CA GLN A 625 0.28 13.71 -20.95
C GLN A 625 0.66 14.60 -19.76
N LEU A 626 1.57 14.11 -18.93
CA LEU A 626 1.83 14.61 -17.58
C LEU A 626 3.02 15.57 -17.56
N TRP A 627 2.74 16.86 -17.38
CA TRP A 627 3.74 17.93 -17.36
C TRP A 627 4.05 18.41 -15.93
N GLY A 628 5.30 18.82 -15.71
CA GLY A 628 5.73 19.45 -14.45
C GLY A 628 5.98 18.50 -13.26
N PHE A 629 5.80 17.19 -13.45
CA PHE A 629 5.99 16.16 -12.41
C PHE A 629 7.46 15.76 -12.14
N GLY A 630 8.40 16.20 -12.99
CA GLY A 630 9.81 15.77 -12.92
C GLY A 630 10.06 14.51 -13.74
N ASP A 631 11.07 13.73 -13.35
CA ASP A 631 11.30 12.40 -13.91
C ASP A 631 10.51 11.37 -13.09
N LEU A 632 9.50 10.76 -13.72
CA LEU A 632 8.66 9.72 -13.11
C LEU A 632 9.24 8.32 -13.31
N THR A 633 10.37 8.15 -14.01
CA THR A 633 10.95 6.83 -14.31
C THR A 633 11.22 6.03 -13.03
N GLY A 634 10.60 4.85 -12.94
CA GLY A 634 10.68 3.94 -11.78
C GLY A 634 9.58 4.12 -10.73
N GLN A 635 8.72 5.15 -10.84
CA GLN A 635 7.55 5.34 -9.96
C GLN A 635 6.31 4.61 -10.51
N ASP A 636 5.33 4.33 -9.67
CA ASP A 636 4.01 3.87 -10.11
C ASP A 636 3.11 5.01 -10.62
N ILE A 637 2.07 4.59 -11.34
CA ILE A 637 0.87 5.37 -11.55
C ILE A 637 -0.35 4.45 -11.41
N ALA A 638 -1.27 4.81 -10.53
CA ALA A 638 -2.56 4.15 -10.37
C ALA A 638 -3.67 5.12 -10.79
N ALA A 639 -4.60 4.69 -11.64
CA ALA A 639 -5.71 5.50 -12.10
C ALA A 639 -7.03 4.72 -11.93
N THR A 640 -8.08 5.37 -11.43
CA THR A 640 -9.39 4.72 -11.25
C THR A 640 -10.55 5.65 -11.55
N ASP A 641 -11.63 5.10 -12.13
CA ASP A 641 -12.91 5.77 -12.31
C ASP A 641 -13.87 5.56 -11.12
N GLY A 642 -13.50 4.72 -10.15
CA GLY A 642 -14.33 4.29 -9.02
C GLY A 642 -14.81 2.84 -9.10
N GLU A 643 -14.73 2.20 -10.28
CA GLU A 643 -15.14 0.80 -10.51
C GLU A 643 -13.95 -0.06 -10.98
N THR A 644 -13.13 0.51 -11.86
CA THR A 644 -11.96 -0.08 -12.50
C THR A 644 -10.69 0.58 -11.97
N VAL A 645 -9.67 -0.22 -11.68
CA VAL A 645 -8.30 0.27 -11.43
C VAL A 645 -7.43 -0.06 -12.65
N TYR A 646 -6.67 0.93 -13.10
CA TYR A 646 -5.65 0.83 -14.12
C TYR A 646 -4.30 1.15 -13.47
N SER A 647 -3.30 0.28 -13.58
CA SER A 647 -1.98 0.55 -13.02
C SER A 647 -0.83 0.25 -13.98
N ALA A 648 0.29 0.94 -13.74
CA ALA A 648 1.58 0.70 -14.39
C ALA A 648 2.72 1.20 -13.51
N VAL A 649 3.94 0.73 -13.79
CA VAL A 649 5.18 1.40 -13.39
C VAL A 649 5.74 2.15 -14.59
N ILE A 650 6.15 3.40 -14.39
CA ILE A 650 6.68 4.26 -15.44
C ILE A 650 8.09 3.80 -15.83
N ALA A 651 8.20 3.06 -16.93
CA ALA A 651 9.49 2.56 -17.45
C ALA A 651 10.32 3.63 -18.19
N GLY A 652 9.78 4.84 -18.40
CA GLY A 652 10.47 5.96 -19.04
C GLY A 652 9.49 7.05 -19.49
N LYS A 653 9.78 7.74 -20.60
CA LYS A 653 8.90 8.80 -21.15
C LYS A 653 7.50 8.32 -21.54
N THR A 654 7.32 7.03 -21.83
CA THR A 654 6.04 6.45 -22.29
C THR A 654 5.75 5.14 -21.58
N SER A 655 4.51 4.93 -21.11
CA SER A 655 4.07 3.66 -20.51
C SER A 655 2.56 3.43 -20.74
N SER A 656 2.04 2.24 -20.47
CA SER A 656 0.63 1.89 -20.59
C SER A 656 0.06 1.31 -19.28
N ALA A 657 -0.87 2.04 -18.65
CA ALA A 657 -1.63 1.53 -17.51
C ALA A 657 -2.80 0.67 -17.99
N VAL A 658 -2.93 -0.54 -17.44
CA VAL A 658 -3.90 -1.54 -17.86
C VAL A 658 -4.79 -1.96 -16.69
N THR A 659 -5.97 -2.48 -17.01
CA THR A 659 -6.85 -3.19 -16.07
C THR A 659 -6.87 -4.69 -16.37
N GLY A 660 -7.25 -5.52 -15.40
CA GLY A 660 -7.44 -6.96 -15.60
C GLY A 660 -6.14 -7.78 -15.74
N LEU A 661 -5.06 -7.36 -15.08
CA LEU A 661 -3.82 -8.13 -15.00
C LEU A 661 -4.01 -9.30 -14.00
N GLU A 662 -4.73 -10.32 -14.43
CA GLU A 662 -5.05 -11.49 -13.63
C GLU A 662 -3.82 -12.38 -13.41
N ILE A 663 -3.64 -12.83 -12.16
CA ILE A 663 -2.71 -13.90 -11.79
C ILE A 663 -3.54 -15.12 -11.37
N SER A 664 -3.29 -16.27 -11.99
CA SER A 664 -4.09 -17.50 -11.85
C SER A 664 -3.23 -18.76 -11.93
N ASP A 665 -3.84 -19.94 -11.71
CA ASP A 665 -3.19 -21.26 -11.76
C ASP A 665 -1.87 -21.34 -10.96
N ILE A 666 -1.86 -20.72 -9.77
CA ILE A 666 -0.70 -20.67 -8.89
C ILE A 666 -0.52 -22.03 -8.20
N ALA A 667 0.66 -22.63 -8.37
CA ALA A 667 0.99 -23.91 -7.78
C ALA A 667 2.45 -23.93 -7.31
N ALA A 668 2.66 -24.45 -6.11
CA ALA A 668 3.97 -24.75 -5.56
C ALA A 668 4.29 -26.24 -5.73
N THR A 669 5.49 -26.55 -6.26
CA THR A 669 5.98 -27.90 -6.53
C THR A 669 7.36 -28.08 -5.93
N ASP A 670 7.45 -28.95 -4.91
CA ASP A 670 8.71 -29.42 -4.35
C ASP A 670 9.47 -30.29 -5.37
N ASN A 671 10.75 -30.01 -5.62
CA ASN A 671 11.59 -30.78 -6.53
C ASN A 671 12.44 -31.84 -5.80
N GLU A 672 12.87 -32.90 -6.49
CA GLU A 672 13.72 -33.95 -5.90
C GLU A 672 15.11 -33.46 -5.45
N ASP A 673 15.55 -32.28 -5.92
CA ASP A 673 16.85 -31.68 -5.58
C ASP A 673 16.83 -30.76 -4.34
N GLY A 674 15.66 -30.56 -3.72
CA GLY A 674 15.49 -29.65 -2.58
C GLY A 674 15.29 -28.19 -2.97
N THR A 675 14.92 -27.91 -4.22
CA THR A 675 14.37 -26.61 -4.63
C THR A 675 12.84 -26.61 -4.61
N LEU A 676 12.25 -25.42 -4.57
CA LEU A 676 10.81 -25.21 -4.69
C LEU A 676 10.51 -24.41 -5.96
N THR A 677 9.75 -24.98 -6.89
CA THR A 677 9.25 -24.24 -8.06
C THR A 677 7.86 -23.71 -7.77
N ILE A 678 7.65 -22.41 -7.94
CA ILE A 678 6.33 -21.78 -7.96
C ILE A 678 6.00 -21.46 -9.42
N THR A 679 4.93 -22.06 -9.95
CA THR A 679 4.39 -21.79 -11.29
C THR A 679 3.10 -21.01 -11.21
N PHE A 680 2.83 -20.14 -12.17
CA PHE A 680 1.60 -19.35 -12.25
C PHE A 680 1.27 -18.97 -13.70
N LYS A 681 0.12 -18.32 -13.91
CA LYS A 681 -0.27 -17.67 -15.17
C LYS A 681 -0.58 -16.20 -14.95
N THR A 682 -0.13 -15.37 -15.87
CA THR A 682 -0.41 -13.93 -15.91
C THR A 682 -1.08 -13.56 -17.24
N THR A 683 -2.19 -12.83 -17.18
CA THR A 683 -2.80 -12.23 -18.38
C THR A 683 -2.20 -10.84 -18.62
N GLY A 684 -1.53 -10.63 -19.76
CA GLY A 684 -1.04 -9.31 -20.19
C GLY A 684 0.23 -8.77 -19.51
N ALA A 685 0.81 -9.47 -18.53
CA ALA A 685 2.06 -9.06 -17.89
C ALA A 685 3.27 -9.10 -18.84
N LYS A 686 4.26 -8.26 -18.55
CA LYS A 686 5.61 -8.28 -19.17
C LYS A 686 6.74 -8.53 -18.16
N SER A 687 6.51 -8.23 -16.87
CA SER A 687 7.39 -8.59 -15.76
C SER A 687 6.58 -9.29 -14.68
N ALA A 688 7.14 -10.32 -14.05
CA ALA A 688 6.52 -11.02 -12.93
C ALA A 688 7.59 -11.62 -12.01
N GLY A 689 7.22 -11.91 -10.78
CA GLY A 689 8.09 -12.53 -9.77
C GLY A 689 7.30 -12.93 -8.53
N VAL A 690 8.01 -13.34 -7.49
CA VAL A 690 7.40 -13.79 -6.23
C VAL A 690 8.11 -13.13 -5.05
N GLN A 691 7.31 -12.56 -4.13
CA GLN A 691 7.75 -12.10 -2.82
C GLN A 691 7.53 -13.23 -1.80
N VAL A 692 8.56 -13.60 -1.03
CA VAL A 692 8.67 -14.85 -0.28
C VAL A 692 9.20 -14.67 1.14
N TYR A 693 8.59 -15.43 2.04
CA TYR A 693 9.12 -15.79 3.36
C TYR A 693 9.32 -17.29 3.49
N ALA A 694 10.28 -17.69 4.31
CA ALA A 694 10.49 -19.07 4.75
C ALA A 694 11.10 -19.08 6.16
N GLY A 695 10.61 -19.97 7.03
CA GLY A 695 11.07 -20.13 8.42
C GLY A 695 9.91 -20.13 9.42
N GLU A 696 10.19 -19.81 10.69
CA GLU A 696 9.18 -19.74 11.75
C GLU A 696 8.24 -18.52 11.59
N ALA A 697 7.11 -18.76 10.92
CA ALA A 697 5.86 -17.99 10.98
C ALA A 697 5.98 -16.45 11.12
N PRO A 698 6.52 -15.74 10.11
CA PRO A 698 6.38 -14.28 10.03
C PRO A 698 4.92 -13.88 9.83
N ALA A 699 4.58 -12.63 10.19
CA ALA A 699 3.27 -12.06 9.89
C ALA A 699 2.97 -12.07 8.37
N SER A 700 1.69 -12.10 8.02
CA SER A 700 1.13 -12.22 6.66
C SER A 700 1.88 -11.45 5.56
N MET A 701 1.94 -12.06 4.38
CA MET A 701 2.43 -11.44 3.15
C MET A 701 1.35 -10.47 2.61
N PRO A 702 1.58 -9.15 2.66
CA PRO A 702 0.60 -8.18 2.20
C PRO A 702 0.52 -8.15 0.66
N ASP A 703 -0.54 -7.55 0.15
CA ASP A 703 -0.79 -7.18 -1.24
C ASP A 703 -0.01 -5.92 -1.68
N THR A 704 1.22 -5.75 -1.19
CA THR A 704 2.12 -4.65 -1.54
C THR A 704 3.60 -5.04 -1.32
N TYR A 705 4.52 -4.15 -1.69
CA TYR A 705 5.95 -4.33 -1.43
C TYR A 705 6.24 -4.47 0.07
N ARG A 706 7.15 -5.38 0.42
CA ARG A 706 7.58 -5.60 1.80
C ARG A 706 9.10 -5.77 1.91
N ALA A 707 9.76 -4.79 2.52
CA ALA A 707 11.23 -4.66 2.56
C ALA A 707 11.97 -5.80 3.28
N ASP A 708 11.32 -6.50 4.21
CA ASP A 708 11.90 -7.61 4.98
C ASP A 708 11.70 -9.00 4.32
N ALA A 709 10.97 -9.07 3.20
CA ALA A 709 10.75 -10.29 2.42
C ALA A 709 11.79 -10.46 1.29
N LYS A 710 12.04 -11.71 0.84
CA LYS A 710 12.89 -11.98 -0.33
C LYS A 710 12.07 -11.85 -1.61
N GLN A 711 12.67 -11.31 -2.67
CA GLN A 711 12.07 -11.29 -4.02
C GLN A 711 12.84 -12.20 -4.97
N TYR A 712 12.11 -12.82 -5.89
CA TYR A 712 12.64 -13.66 -6.97
C TYR A 712 11.90 -13.31 -8.27
N GLU A 713 12.61 -12.75 -9.25
CA GLU A 713 12.06 -12.48 -10.59
C GLU A 713 11.82 -13.80 -11.35
N ALA A 714 10.79 -13.84 -12.19
CA ALA A 714 10.36 -15.06 -12.89
C ALA A 714 11.08 -15.30 -14.22
N ASP A 715 11.37 -16.56 -14.52
CA ASP A 715 11.69 -17.03 -15.87
C ASP A 715 10.38 -17.31 -16.62
N GLY A 716 9.77 -16.22 -17.11
CA GLY A 716 8.43 -16.21 -17.67
C GLY A 716 7.34 -16.46 -16.62
N ASN A 717 6.90 -17.71 -16.51
CA ASN A 717 5.75 -18.13 -15.70
C ASN A 717 6.14 -18.99 -14.47
N ALA A 718 7.43 -19.03 -14.13
CA ALA A 718 7.95 -19.84 -13.03
C ALA A 718 9.06 -19.13 -12.25
N VAL A 719 9.12 -19.39 -10.96
CA VAL A 719 10.18 -18.98 -10.03
C VAL A 719 10.72 -20.21 -9.31
N THR A 720 12.05 -20.35 -9.24
CA THR A 720 12.71 -21.45 -8.52
C THR A 720 13.47 -20.93 -7.31
N ILE A 721 13.06 -21.38 -6.12
CA ILE A 721 13.62 -20.99 -4.83
C ILE A 721 14.59 -22.09 -4.35
N SER A 722 15.72 -21.67 -3.78
CA SER A 722 16.76 -22.56 -3.24
C SER A 722 17.23 -22.08 -1.86
N GLY A 723 17.82 -22.99 -1.08
CA GLY A 723 18.27 -22.69 0.28
C GLY A 723 17.15 -22.67 1.33
N LEU A 724 16.07 -23.43 1.09
CA LEU A 724 15.02 -23.74 2.05
C LEU A 724 15.41 -24.95 2.92
N ASN A 725 14.88 -25.03 4.12
CA ASN A 725 15.01 -26.20 5.00
C ASN A 725 13.77 -27.10 4.87
N THR A 726 13.93 -28.38 5.20
CA THR A 726 12.81 -29.33 5.24
C THR A 726 11.79 -28.93 6.31
N GLY A 727 10.53 -28.73 5.91
CA GLY A 727 9.46 -28.29 6.80
C GLY A 727 9.33 -26.77 6.95
N ASP A 728 10.14 -25.96 6.26
CA ASP A 728 9.95 -24.51 6.22
C ASP A 728 8.55 -24.19 5.68
N VAL A 729 7.78 -23.37 6.40
CA VAL A 729 6.53 -22.80 5.90
C VAL A 729 6.89 -21.64 4.97
N VAL A 730 6.64 -21.81 3.68
CA VAL A 730 6.83 -20.78 2.66
C VAL A 730 5.53 -20.01 2.49
N ILE A 731 5.54 -18.75 2.90
CA ILE A 731 4.43 -17.80 2.69
C ILE A 731 4.81 -16.89 1.53
N TYR A 732 3.96 -16.77 0.52
CA TYR A 732 4.31 -16.04 -0.70
C TYR A 732 3.14 -15.37 -1.40
N ARG A 733 3.45 -14.35 -2.21
CA ARG A 733 2.57 -13.81 -3.25
C ARG A 733 3.34 -13.66 -4.55
N VAL A 734 2.69 -14.02 -5.65
CA VAL A 734 3.14 -13.66 -6.99
C VAL A 734 2.81 -12.18 -7.22
N TYR A 735 3.74 -11.42 -7.78
CA TYR A 735 3.52 -10.07 -8.27
C TYR A 735 3.72 -10.03 -9.79
N ALA A 736 2.95 -9.18 -10.49
CA ALA A 736 3.09 -9.00 -11.93
C ALA A 736 2.78 -7.56 -12.36
N SER A 737 3.47 -7.08 -13.39
CA SER A 737 3.26 -5.77 -14.00
C SER A 737 3.20 -5.84 -15.52
N ALA A 738 2.45 -4.91 -16.11
CA ALA A 738 2.26 -4.81 -17.54
C ALA A 738 3.46 -4.21 -18.27
N GLU A 739 4.51 -3.76 -17.58
CA GLU A 739 5.72 -3.21 -18.18
C GLU A 739 6.96 -4.10 -18.01
N GLU A 740 7.92 -3.94 -18.92
CA GLU A 740 9.01 -4.89 -19.16
C GLU A 740 10.30 -4.53 -18.40
N ASN A 741 10.96 -5.52 -17.79
CA ASN A 741 12.18 -5.36 -17.01
C ASN A 741 12.02 -4.45 -15.76
N VAL A 742 10.87 -4.55 -15.07
CA VAL A 742 10.55 -3.76 -13.88
C VAL A 742 10.57 -4.63 -12.61
N THR A 743 11.39 -4.26 -11.64
CA THR A 743 11.46 -4.86 -10.29
C THR A 743 10.53 -4.14 -9.32
N LEU A 744 9.93 -4.91 -8.39
CA LEU A 744 9.00 -4.43 -7.36
C LEU A 744 9.73 -3.70 -6.21
N THR A 745 9.32 -2.48 -5.88
CA THR A 745 9.88 -1.63 -4.82
C THR A 745 8.79 -0.89 -4.02
N GLU A 746 9.16 -0.29 -2.89
CA GLU A 746 8.26 0.52 -2.05
C GLU A 746 7.60 1.68 -2.82
N SER A 747 8.30 2.23 -3.82
CA SER A 747 7.86 3.40 -4.59
C SER A 747 7.19 3.06 -5.93
N ASN A 748 6.87 1.78 -6.16
CA ASN A 748 6.17 1.36 -7.37
C ASN A 748 5.14 0.22 -7.16
N ALA A 749 4.82 -0.10 -5.91
CA ALA A 749 4.01 -1.26 -5.55
C ALA A 749 2.58 -1.20 -6.09
N ASP A 750 1.96 -0.02 -6.15
CA ASP A 750 0.61 0.15 -6.69
C ASP A 750 0.58 -0.05 -8.24
N GLY A 751 1.76 -0.04 -8.86
CA GLY A 751 2.01 -0.37 -10.27
C GLY A 751 2.12 -1.87 -10.59
N PHE A 752 1.93 -2.74 -9.58
CA PHE A 752 1.87 -4.20 -9.70
C PHE A 752 0.49 -4.72 -9.29
N SER A 753 0.09 -5.86 -9.86
CA SER A 753 -0.99 -6.71 -9.34
C SER A 753 -0.40 -7.84 -8.52
N PHE A 754 -1.06 -8.20 -7.42
CA PHE A 754 -0.65 -9.25 -6.49
C PHE A 754 -1.65 -10.40 -6.48
N SER A 755 -1.16 -11.63 -6.33
CA SER A 755 -2.01 -12.80 -6.09
C SER A 755 -2.66 -12.77 -4.70
N GLU A 756 -3.56 -13.71 -4.45
CA GLU A 756 -3.90 -14.13 -3.09
C GLU A 756 -2.64 -14.63 -2.33
N GLU A 757 -2.71 -14.64 -0.99
CA GLU A 757 -1.65 -15.14 -0.13
C GLU A 757 -1.59 -16.67 -0.21
N CYS A 758 -0.47 -17.19 -0.71
CA CYS A 758 -0.26 -18.62 -0.87
C CYS A 758 0.66 -19.17 0.23
N PHE A 759 0.34 -20.39 0.69
CA PHE A 759 1.08 -21.12 1.70
C PHE A 759 1.53 -22.47 1.16
N HIS A 760 2.81 -22.81 1.36
CA HIS A 760 3.36 -24.12 1.00
C HIS A 760 4.34 -24.59 2.06
N VAL A 761 4.16 -25.80 2.59
CA VAL A 761 5.17 -26.43 3.47
C VAL A 761 6.21 -27.08 2.57
N HIS A 762 7.45 -26.61 2.61
CA HIS A 762 8.49 -27.16 1.74
C HIS A 762 8.89 -28.57 2.18
N ARG A 763 8.71 -29.54 1.29
CA ARG A 763 9.03 -30.95 1.53
C ARG A 763 10.20 -31.38 0.67
N VAL A 764 10.97 -32.33 1.17
CA VAL A 764 12.07 -32.94 0.40
C VAL A 764 11.92 -34.46 0.37
N LYS A 765 12.74 -35.11 -0.46
CA LYS A 765 12.89 -36.56 -0.44
C LYS A 765 13.49 -36.99 0.90
N TRP A 766 12.80 -37.82 1.67
CA TRP A 766 13.33 -38.30 2.95
C TRP A 766 14.67 -39.03 2.75
N VAL A 767 15.66 -38.68 3.56
CA VAL A 767 16.97 -39.34 3.60
C VAL A 767 17.24 -39.89 5.00
N PRO A 768 17.83 -41.10 5.13
CA PRO A 768 18.10 -41.69 6.43
C PRO A 768 19.16 -40.90 7.19
N SER A 769 18.78 -40.33 8.34
CA SER A 769 19.64 -39.48 9.18
C SER A 769 20.89 -40.16 9.74
N ARG A 770 20.97 -41.50 9.64
CA ARG A 770 22.17 -42.31 9.87
C ARG A 770 22.05 -43.67 9.17
N THR A 771 23.15 -44.42 9.08
CA THR A 771 23.08 -45.80 8.56
C THR A 771 22.18 -46.69 9.43
N ALA A 772 21.47 -47.62 8.79
CA ALA A 772 20.62 -48.61 9.46
C ALA A 772 21.40 -49.79 10.07
N ASN A 773 22.73 -49.82 9.97
CA ASN A 773 23.56 -50.91 10.49
C ASN A 773 23.39 -51.06 12.01
N THR A 774 23.38 -52.31 12.47
CA THR A 774 23.45 -52.62 13.92
C THR A 774 24.30 -53.86 14.12
N THR A 775 24.93 -53.95 15.28
CA THR A 775 25.42 -55.21 15.82
C THR A 775 24.25 -56.12 16.17
N TYR A 776 24.39 -57.43 15.99
CA TYR A 776 23.47 -58.44 16.53
C TYR A 776 23.39 -58.35 18.06
N ASN A 777 22.22 -58.62 18.63
CA ASN A 777 21.96 -58.49 20.07
C ASN A 777 20.86 -59.46 20.57
N ALA A 778 20.64 -60.57 19.86
CA ALA A 778 19.58 -61.55 20.12
C ALA A 778 18.13 -61.00 20.14
N MET A 779 17.89 -59.78 19.63
CA MET A 779 16.56 -59.19 19.47
C MET A 779 16.23 -58.96 17.99
N THR A 780 14.93 -58.86 17.67
CA THR A 780 14.49 -58.44 16.33
C THR A 780 14.92 -57.01 16.06
N TYR A 781 15.35 -56.76 14.81
CA TYR A 781 15.79 -55.45 14.38
C TYR A 781 14.69 -54.40 14.59
N ARG A 782 15.09 -53.28 15.19
CA ARG A 782 14.31 -52.04 15.22
C ARG A 782 15.17 -50.94 14.57
N PRO A 783 14.61 -50.13 13.65
CA PRO A 783 15.31 -48.96 13.13
C PRO A 783 15.80 -48.07 14.28
N ARG A 784 17.06 -47.66 14.21
CA ARG A 784 17.65 -46.70 15.18
C ARG A 784 17.65 -45.26 14.66
N MET A 785 17.13 -45.02 13.46
CA MET A 785 16.90 -43.67 12.92
C MET A 785 15.48 -43.21 13.20
N THR A 786 15.29 -41.90 13.35
CA THR A 786 13.96 -41.28 13.24
C THR A 786 13.41 -41.57 11.85
N LEU A 787 12.20 -42.11 11.80
CA LEU A 787 11.43 -42.33 10.57
C LEU A 787 10.24 -41.37 10.59
N PRO A 788 9.74 -40.91 9.43
CA PRO A 788 8.53 -40.08 9.39
C PRO A 788 7.33 -40.84 9.95
N GLU A 789 6.44 -40.17 10.68
CA GLU A 789 5.37 -40.83 11.44
C GLU A 789 4.37 -41.58 10.54
N THR A 790 4.18 -41.10 9.31
CA THR A 790 3.31 -41.74 8.30
C THR A 790 3.96 -42.93 7.59
N ALA A 791 5.28 -43.13 7.76
CA ALA A 791 6.06 -44.05 6.95
C ALA A 791 5.77 -45.52 7.28
N SER A 792 5.49 -46.29 6.22
CA SER A 792 5.36 -47.75 6.33
C SER A 792 6.70 -48.44 6.04
N ILE A 793 7.03 -49.48 6.82
CA ILE A 793 8.33 -50.15 6.76
C ILE A 793 8.13 -51.61 6.35
N THR A 794 8.91 -52.08 5.38
CA THR A 794 9.05 -53.52 5.08
C THR A 794 10.51 -53.90 4.91
N TYR A 795 10.82 -55.20 5.03
CA TYR A 795 12.19 -55.71 4.97
C TYR A 795 12.32 -56.83 3.94
N SER A 796 13.49 -56.88 3.28
CA SER A 796 13.90 -58.00 2.45
C SER A 796 15.27 -58.55 2.90
N GLY A 797 15.44 -59.88 2.81
CA GLY A 797 16.65 -60.60 3.20
C GLY A 797 16.38 -62.06 3.51
N ASN A 798 17.44 -62.88 3.59
CA ASN A 798 17.31 -64.35 3.62
C ASN A 798 16.86 -64.94 4.97
N ASN A 799 17.01 -64.20 6.08
CA ASN A 799 16.87 -64.72 7.45
C ASN A 799 15.87 -63.91 8.30
N LEU A 800 14.71 -63.53 7.73
CA LEU A 800 13.66 -62.80 8.43
C LEU A 800 12.89 -63.73 9.40
N VAL A 801 12.69 -63.28 10.64
CA VAL A 801 11.87 -63.95 11.67
C VAL A 801 10.60 -63.13 11.86
N GLY A 802 9.43 -63.70 11.52
CA GLY A 802 8.15 -62.97 11.57
C GLY A 802 8.07 -61.76 10.63
N GLY A 803 8.91 -61.71 9.59
CA GLY A 803 9.05 -60.55 8.69
C GLY A 803 10.08 -59.51 9.14
N LEU A 804 10.66 -59.64 10.34
CA LEU A 804 11.70 -58.74 10.85
C LEU A 804 13.10 -59.36 10.69
N PRO A 805 14.13 -58.58 10.32
CA PRO A 805 15.52 -59.00 10.40
C PRO A 805 15.90 -59.40 11.84
N PHE A 806 16.67 -60.48 11.99
CA PHE A 806 17.09 -60.99 13.30
C PHE A 806 18.54 -61.44 13.28
N TYR A 807 18.90 -62.39 12.43
CA TYR A 807 20.27 -62.93 12.37
C TYR A 807 21.25 -62.01 11.65
N VAL A 808 22.55 -62.20 11.91
CA VAL A 808 23.64 -61.59 11.14
C VAL A 808 23.46 -61.80 9.63
N GLY A 809 23.63 -60.73 8.86
CA GLY A 809 23.42 -60.74 7.41
C GLY A 809 23.12 -59.35 6.84
N SER A 810 22.99 -59.27 5.52
CA SER A 810 22.57 -58.06 4.80
C SER A 810 21.07 -58.06 4.52
N TYR A 811 20.44 -56.89 4.64
CA TYR A 811 19.01 -56.66 4.49
C TYR A 811 18.77 -55.33 3.76
N VAL A 812 17.60 -55.16 3.17
CA VAL A 812 17.11 -53.83 2.73
C VAL A 812 15.86 -53.49 3.54
N MET A 813 15.84 -52.26 4.07
CA MET A 813 14.67 -51.65 4.69
C MET A 813 14.01 -50.73 3.66
N HIS A 814 12.84 -51.12 3.19
CA HIS A 814 12.03 -50.33 2.27
C HIS A 814 11.14 -49.41 3.09
N VAL A 815 11.55 -48.13 3.20
CA VAL A 815 10.77 -47.08 3.89
C VAL A 815 9.86 -46.43 2.86
N LYS A 816 8.56 -46.71 2.90
CA LYS A 816 7.58 -46.12 2.00
C LYS A 816 6.83 -44.97 2.67
N ILE A 817 7.08 -43.76 2.17
CA ILE A 817 6.33 -42.54 2.49
C ILE A 817 5.02 -42.57 1.67
N PRO A 818 3.85 -42.46 2.31
CA PRO A 818 2.56 -42.40 1.62
C PRO A 818 2.36 -41.06 0.89
N GLU A 819 1.40 -41.05 -0.02
CA GLU A 819 0.89 -39.83 -0.64
C GLU A 819 0.13 -39.02 0.43
N GLY A 820 0.52 -37.75 0.60
CA GLY A 820 -0.02 -36.86 1.64
C GLY A 820 0.79 -36.77 2.94
N ASP A 821 2.05 -37.23 2.99
CA ASP A 821 2.94 -36.89 4.12
C ASP A 821 3.19 -35.36 4.19
N PRO A 822 3.15 -34.75 5.39
CA PRO A 822 3.25 -33.30 5.54
C PRO A 822 4.67 -32.73 5.44
N ILE A 823 5.73 -33.55 5.54
CA ILE A 823 7.13 -33.09 5.65
C ILE A 823 8.00 -33.65 4.50
N TYR A 824 7.65 -34.80 3.94
CA TYR A 824 8.45 -35.51 2.95
C TYR A 824 7.68 -35.86 1.67
N LEU A 825 8.42 -35.96 0.58
CA LEU A 825 7.87 -36.36 -0.72
C LEU A 825 7.50 -37.86 -0.75
N PRO A 826 6.37 -38.24 -1.37
CA PRO A 826 5.92 -39.62 -1.44
C PRO A 826 6.86 -40.49 -2.28
N GLY A 827 7.10 -41.73 -1.84
CA GLY A 827 8.03 -42.62 -2.52
C GLY A 827 8.46 -43.79 -1.66
N THR A 828 9.41 -44.59 -2.17
CA THR A 828 10.08 -45.65 -1.40
C THR A 828 11.58 -45.39 -1.36
N VAL A 829 12.15 -45.39 -0.16
CA VAL A 829 13.57 -45.20 0.08
C VAL A 829 14.16 -46.51 0.57
N ASP A 830 14.99 -47.12 -0.27
CA ASP A 830 15.63 -48.42 -0.01
C ASP A 830 16.92 -48.23 0.79
N VAL A 831 16.82 -48.38 2.11
CA VAL A 831 17.96 -48.29 3.02
C VAL A 831 18.60 -49.68 3.15
N ALA A 832 19.65 -49.93 2.37
CA ALA A 832 20.47 -51.13 2.49
C ALA A 832 21.28 -51.10 3.80
N PHE A 833 21.30 -52.22 4.54
CA PHE A 833 22.01 -52.32 5.81
C PHE A 833 22.45 -53.75 6.16
N SER A 834 23.19 -53.88 7.26
CA SER A 834 23.64 -55.15 7.80
C SER A 834 23.36 -55.27 9.29
N ILE A 835 22.94 -56.47 9.70
CA ILE A 835 23.12 -56.93 11.08
C ILE A 835 24.52 -57.53 11.13
N GLN A 836 25.42 -56.86 11.82
CA GLN A 836 26.84 -57.20 11.93
C GLN A 836 27.09 -58.17 13.08
N LYS A 837 28.19 -58.94 12.99
CA LYS A 837 28.66 -59.79 14.08
C LYS A 837 29.07 -58.94 15.29
N ILE A 838 28.87 -59.49 16.49
CA ILE A 838 29.29 -58.85 17.75
C ILE A 838 30.83 -58.83 17.84
N PRO A 839 31.48 -57.67 18.01
CA PRO A 839 32.93 -57.55 18.18
C PRO A 839 33.34 -57.98 19.60
N LEU A 840 33.40 -59.30 19.82
CA LEU A 840 33.77 -59.90 21.09
C LEU A 840 35.27 -59.69 21.32
N THR A 841 35.56 -58.79 22.25
CA THR A 841 36.92 -58.30 22.48
C THR A 841 37.57 -59.13 23.57
N ILE A 842 38.63 -59.84 23.21
CA ILE A 842 39.45 -60.62 24.13
C ILE A 842 40.54 -59.71 24.69
N CYS A 843 40.49 -59.49 26.00
CA CYS A 843 41.42 -58.66 26.76
C CYS A 843 42.29 -59.60 27.60
N PRO A 844 43.53 -59.92 27.17
CA PRO A 844 44.46 -60.69 27.99
C PRO A 844 44.74 -59.94 29.31
N ASP A 845 44.88 -60.67 30.41
CA ASP A 845 45.19 -60.05 31.69
C ASP A 845 46.63 -59.50 31.68
N ALA A 846 46.84 -58.34 32.31
CA ALA A 846 48.15 -57.68 32.34
C ALA A 846 49.19 -58.45 33.16
N ASN A 847 50.48 -58.16 32.90
CA ASN A 847 51.64 -58.74 33.61
C ASN A 847 51.78 -60.27 33.48
N GLN A 848 51.20 -60.88 32.45
CA GLN A 848 51.48 -62.27 32.09
C GLN A 848 52.89 -62.36 31.49
N GLN A 849 53.79 -63.04 32.19
CA GLN A 849 55.21 -63.13 31.86
C GLN A 849 55.82 -64.48 32.26
N LYS A 850 57.02 -64.77 31.75
CA LYS A 850 57.91 -65.87 32.22
C LYS A 850 59.37 -65.47 32.10
N ASN A 851 60.29 -66.26 32.65
CA ASN A 851 61.72 -66.15 32.36
C ASN A 851 62.11 -66.99 31.12
N GLU A 852 63.16 -66.58 30.41
CA GLU A 852 63.72 -67.25 29.25
C GLU A 852 64.15 -68.69 29.59
N GLY A 853 63.61 -69.67 28.84
CA GLY A 853 63.81 -71.10 29.09
C GLY A 853 62.80 -71.75 30.06
N GLU A 854 61.90 -70.97 30.69
CA GLU A 854 60.74 -71.54 31.39
C GLU A 854 59.65 -71.99 30.41
N ALA A 855 58.81 -72.94 30.81
CA ALA A 855 57.62 -73.31 30.05
C ALA A 855 56.53 -72.23 30.17
N ASP A 856 55.75 -72.03 29.11
CA ASP A 856 54.59 -71.14 29.14
C ASP A 856 53.57 -71.57 30.21
N PRO A 857 52.83 -70.61 30.81
CA PRO A 857 51.68 -70.91 31.65
C PRO A 857 50.69 -71.87 30.98
N ALA A 858 50.21 -72.88 31.73
CA ALA A 858 49.33 -73.93 31.19
C ALA A 858 48.00 -73.38 30.60
N ARG A 859 47.62 -72.15 30.98
CA ARG A 859 46.65 -71.29 30.29
C ARG A 859 47.10 -69.85 30.46
N PHE A 860 46.97 -69.05 29.41
CA PHE A 860 46.92 -67.59 29.54
C PHE A 860 45.52 -67.17 29.98
N THR A 861 45.44 -66.21 30.89
CA THR A 861 44.17 -65.69 31.42
C THR A 861 43.74 -64.43 30.67
N PHE A 862 42.43 -64.24 30.57
CA PHE A 862 41.82 -63.14 29.83
C PHE A 862 40.39 -62.90 30.31
N THR A 863 39.91 -61.69 30.08
CA THR A 863 38.50 -61.32 30.14
C THR A 863 37.94 -61.12 28.73
N SER A 864 36.62 -61.27 28.57
CA SER A 864 35.94 -61.13 27.28
C SER A 864 34.83 -60.09 27.36
N ILE A 865 34.97 -59.00 26.62
CA ILE A 865 34.05 -57.86 26.62
C ILE A 865 33.12 -57.94 25.40
N GLY A 866 31.81 -57.84 25.62
CA GLY A 866 30.78 -57.93 24.58
C GLY A 866 30.20 -59.35 24.37
N LEU A 867 30.28 -60.23 25.37
CA LEU A 867 29.60 -61.54 25.35
C LEU A 867 28.13 -61.34 25.80
N LEU A 868 27.16 -61.95 25.11
CA LEU A 868 25.76 -61.96 25.54
C LEU A 868 25.56 -62.92 26.72
N ASP A 869 24.48 -62.71 27.49
CA ASP A 869 24.14 -63.61 28.59
C ASP A 869 23.83 -65.04 28.09
N GLY A 870 24.31 -66.04 28.83
CA GLY A 870 24.24 -67.46 28.47
C GLY A 870 25.26 -67.96 27.43
N ASP A 871 25.94 -67.09 26.67
CA ASP A 871 26.99 -67.49 25.73
C ASP A 871 28.33 -67.77 26.42
N VAL A 872 29.23 -68.50 25.73
CA VAL A 872 30.57 -68.84 26.23
C VAL A 872 31.65 -68.73 25.17
N VAL A 873 32.81 -68.18 25.53
CA VAL A 873 34.05 -68.34 24.76
C VAL A 873 34.66 -69.70 25.09
N SER A 874 35.03 -70.44 24.04
CA SER A 874 35.60 -71.79 24.13
C SER A 874 37.05 -71.82 23.64
N GLY A 875 37.85 -72.76 24.15
CA GLY A 875 39.25 -72.97 23.73
C GLY A 875 40.28 -72.45 24.74
N ILE A 876 41.44 -72.02 24.23
CA ILE A 876 42.54 -71.40 25.00
C ILE A 876 43.14 -70.23 24.22
N LEU A 877 43.45 -69.13 24.92
CA LEU A 877 44.26 -68.05 24.37
C LEU A 877 45.69 -68.55 24.11
N LYS A 878 46.38 -67.96 23.13
CA LYS A 878 47.76 -68.29 22.74
C LYS A 878 48.54 -66.99 22.48
N ARG A 879 49.86 -67.07 22.38
CA ARG A 879 50.75 -65.96 21.97
C ARG A 879 51.46 -66.25 20.65
N GLU A 880 52.12 -65.24 20.10
CA GLU A 880 53.09 -65.39 19.02
C GLU A 880 54.27 -66.29 19.44
N PRO A 881 54.79 -67.15 18.53
CA PRO A 881 55.85 -68.09 18.85
C PRO A 881 57.22 -67.42 18.91
N GLY A 882 58.00 -67.77 19.95
CA GLY A 882 59.37 -67.32 20.18
C GLY A 882 59.77 -67.56 21.63
N GLU A 883 61.08 -67.59 21.90
CA GLU A 883 61.61 -67.92 23.24
C GLU A 883 62.72 -66.96 23.70
N GLU A 884 63.08 -65.97 22.89
CA GLU A 884 64.05 -64.93 23.24
C GLU A 884 63.41 -63.90 24.17
N ALA A 885 64.22 -63.17 24.94
CA ALA A 885 63.72 -62.09 25.80
C ALA A 885 63.07 -60.96 24.99
N GLY A 886 61.80 -60.66 25.26
CA GLY A 886 61.01 -59.70 24.51
C GLY A 886 59.50 -59.82 24.76
N ASN A 887 58.72 -58.97 24.07
CA ASN A 887 57.26 -58.98 24.14
C ASN A 887 56.66 -59.72 22.94
N TYR A 888 55.69 -60.59 23.19
CA TYR A 888 54.98 -61.38 22.20
C TYR A 888 53.48 -61.07 22.24
N SER A 889 52.87 -60.79 21.09
CA SER A 889 51.44 -60.46 21.03
C SER A 889 50.58 -61.69 21.29
N PHE A 890 49.40 -61.49 21.86
CA PHE A 890 48.42 -62.57 21.98
C PHE A 890 47.72 -62.83 20.64
N VAL A 891 47.30 -64.07 20.38
CA VAL A 891 46.66 -64.50 19.14
C VAL A 891 45.43 -65.36 19.40
N LEU A 892 44.35 -65.08 18.68
CA LEU A 892 43.02 -65.65 18.92
C LEU A 892 42.83 -67.07 18.34
N THR A 893 43.83 -67.62 17.65
CA THR A 893 43.77 -68.90 16.90
C THR A 893 43.64 -70.16 17.77
N GLY A 894 43.40 -70.00 19.07
CA GLY A 894 43.00 -71.08 19.98
C GLY A 894 41.61 -70.90 20.59
N LEU A 895 40.89 -69.81 20.26
CA LEU A 895 39.57 -69.47 20.80
C LEU A 895 38.48 -69.55 19.73
N SER A 896 37.26 -69.86 20.17
CA SER A 896 36.05 -69.90 19.33
C SER A 896 34.81 -69.49 20.12
N ALA A 897 33.88 -68.81 19.45
CA ALA A 897 32.55 -68.44 19.96
C ALA A 897 31.49 -68.73 18.88
N ALA A 898 30.21 -68.49 19.17
CA ALA A 898 29.13 -68.70 18.20
C ALA A 898 29.29 -67.85 16.93
N ASP A 899 28.72 -68.31 15.80
CA ASP A 899 28.97 -67.72 14.47
C ASP A 899 28.57 -66.24 14.31
N TYR A 900 27.74 -65.69 15.20
CA TYR A 900 27.39 -64.28 15.23
C TYR A 900 28.39 -63.39 16.00
N TYR A 901 29.49 -63.95 16.50
CA TYR A 901 30.63 -63.20 17.04
C TYR A 901 31.78 -63.07 16.02
N THR A 902 32.42 -61.91 16.04
CA THR A 902 33.79 -61.72 15.53
C THR A 902 34.70 -61.61 16.75
N LEU A 903 35.53 -62.62 16.98
CA LEU A 903 36.61 -62.50 17.97
C LEU A 903 37.63 -61.48 17.48
N ARG A 904 37.90 -60.45 18.28
CA ARG A 904 39.05 -59.56 18.13
C ARG A 904 39.89 -59.56 19.39
N LEU A 905 41.17 -59.22 19.25
CA LEU A 905 42.03 -58.90 20.37
C LEU A 905 41.78 -57.42 20.73
N MET A 906 41.99 -57.05 21.99
CA MET A 906 42.13 -55.65 22.38
C MET A 906 43.31 -55.01 21.60
N ASP A 907 43.11 -53.84 21.00
CA ASP A 907 44.05 -53.25 20.02
C ASP A 907 45.39 -52.80 20.66
N ASP A 908 45.39 -52.56 21.97
CA ASP A 908 46.55 -52.31 22.83
C ASP A 908 46.83 -53.47 23.81
N ALA A 909 46.32 -54.68 23.53
CA ALA A 909 46.38 -55.83 24.43
C ALA A 909 47.77 -56.01 25.08
N PRO A 910 47.84 -56.17 26.42
CA PRO A 910 49.11 -56.34 27.11
C PRO A 910 49.81 -57.58 26.54
N GLN A 911 51.01 -57.39 26.01
CA GLN A 911 51.79 -58.46 25.39
C GLN A 911 52.30 -59.43 26.46
N PHE A 912 52.52 -60.69 26.09
CA PHE A 912 53.22 -61.64 26.94
C PHE A 912 54.72 -61.34 26.94
N THR A 913 55.30 -61.06 28.10
CA THR A 913 56.73 -60.75 28.22
C THR A 913 57.54 -61.98 28.59
N ILE A 914 58.54 -62.32 27.77
CA ILE A 914 59.64 -63.20 28.15
C ILE A 914 60.76 -62.31 28.71
N LEU A 915 61.10 -62.51 29.98
CA LEU A 915 62.20 -61.82 30.66
C LEU A 915 63.52 -62.59 30.43
N PRO A 916 64.66 -61.91 30.25
CA PRO A 916 65.95 -62.58 30.09
C PRO A 916 66.38 -63.27 31.38
N THR A 917 66.97 -64.47 31.28
CA THR A 917 67.41 -65.24 32.45
C THR A 917 68.85 -64.88 32.86
N GLU A 918 69.07 -64.52 34.13
CA GLU A 918 70.38 -64.04 34.61
C GLU A 918 71.49 -65.11 34.59
N PRO A 919 72.72 -64.77 34.11
CA PRO A 919 73.91 -65.57 34.37
C PRO A 919 74.48 -65.28 35.78
N SER A 920 74.83 -66.33 36.52
CA SER A 920 75.24 -66.20 37.93
C SER A 920 76.55 -65.42 38.15
N TRP A 921 76.48 -64.38 39.00
CA TRP A 921 77.57 -63.44 39.28
C TRP A 921 78.83 -64.04 39.93
N TRP A 922 80.00 -63.58 39.47
CA TRP A 922 81.17 -63.27 40.32
C TRP A 922 81.97 -62.08 39.77
N GLY A 923 81.98 -60.94 40.48
CA GLY A 923 83.11 -60.00 40.50
C GLY A 923 83.03 -58.70 39.70
N GLY A 924 82.69 -57.59 40.38
CA GLY A 924 83.44 -56.33 40.20
C GLY A 924 82.95 -55.31 39.17
N GLY A 925 81.65 -55.03 39.09
CA GLY A 925 81.09 -53.89 38.33
C GLY A 925 79.61 -53.71 38.65
N GLY A 926 79.20 -52.53 39.12
CA GLY A 926 77.87 -52.31 39.69
C GLY A 926 76.84 -51.78 38.70
N GLU A 927 76.30 -52.66 37.85
CA GLU A 927 75.17 -52.39 36.94
C GLU A 927 74.32 -53.67 36.78
N ARG A 928 73.02 -53.62 36.49
CA ARG A 928 71.95 -52.66 36.84
C ARG A 928 70.66 -53.46 36.64
N LEU A 929 69.63 -53.31 37.49
CA LEU A 929 68.31 -53.90 37.19
C LEU A 929 67.81 -53.25 35.90
N ASN A 930 67.77 -54.00 34.79
CA ASN A 930 67.28 -53.51 33.51
C ASN A 930 65.75 -53.36 33.61
N PRO A 931 65.24 -52.13 33.67
CA PRO A 931 63.87 -51.91 34.11
C PRO A 931 62.91 -51.93 32.91
N VAL A 932 61.67 -52.33 33.13
CA VAL A 932 60.64 -52.40 32.07
C VAL A 932 60.48 -51.02 31.41
N GLN A 933 60.60 -50.98 30.08
CA GLN A 933 60.49 -49.76 29.27
C GLN A 933 59.31 -49.84 28.30
N GLN A 934 58.54 -48.76 28.22
CA GLN A 934 57.61 -48.53 27.11
C GLN A 934 58.29 -47.63 26.07
N VAL A 935 58.33 -48.06 24.81
CA VAL A 935 59.01 -47.36 23.70
C VAL A 935 57.97 -46.80 22.72
N ILE A 936 58.18 -45.57 22.25
CA ILE A 936 57.42 -44.95 21.15
C ILE A 936 58.39 -44.38 20.12
N GLU A 937 58.04 -44.50 18.84
CA GLU A 937 58.77 -43.93 17.71
C GLU A 937 57.83 -43.02 16.93
N ARG A 938 58.12 -41.72 16.90
CA ARG A 938 57.33 -40.72 16.20
C ARG A 938 57.49 -40.82 14.68
N SER A 939 56.58 -40.18 13.96
CA SER A 939 56.59 -40.08 12.48
C SER A 939 57.91 -39.52 11.91
N ASP A 940 58.62 -38.69 12.70
CA ASP A 940 59.92 -38.10 12.35
C ASP A 940 61.13 -39.01 12.66
N GLY A 941 60.90 -40.22 13.16
CA GLY A 941 61.94 -41.19 13.53
C GLY A 941 62.57 -40.98 14.91
N ARG A 942 62.11 -40.00 15.72
CA ARG A 942 62.55 -39.88 17.11
C ARG A 942 61.96 -41.01 17.95
N LYS A 943 62.84 -41.92 18.36
CA LYS A 943 62.56 -42.95 19.38
C LYS A 943 62.70 -42.36 20.78
N MET A 944 61.72 -42.59 21.63
CA MET A 944 61.72 -42.25 23.05
C MET A 944 61.22 -43.43 23.87
N PHE A 945 61.63 -43.52 25.11
CA PHE A 945 61.12 -44.53 26.03
C PHE A 945 60.99 -43.98 27.43
N VAL A 946 60.03 -44.50 28.19
CA VAL A 946 59.90 -44.26 29.62
C VAL A 946 60.08 -45.55 30.39
N THR A 947 60.75 -45.47 31.53
CA THR A 947 60.91 -46.61 32.44
C THR A 947 59.73 -46.69 33.39
N ILE A 948 59.01 -47.81 33.38
CA ILE A 948 57.76 -48.02 34.14
C ILE A 948 58.02 -48.43 35.59
N THR A 949 59.13 -49.12 35.85
CA THR A 949 59.40 -49.81 37.13
C THR A 949 60.22 -49.00 38.14
N THR A 950 60.65 -47.79 37.82
CA THR A 950 61.38 -46.90 38.73
C THR A 950 60.41 -46.09 39.60
N GLN A 951 59.73 -46.76 40.53
CA GLN A 951 58.65 -46.17 41.37
C GLN A 951 58.98 -44.79 41.98
N GLU A 952 60.23 -44.53 42.35
CA GLU A 952 60.65 -43.25 42.95
C GLU A 952 61.25 -42.23 41.95
N GLN A 953 61.50 -42.59 40.68
CA GLN A 953 62.25 -41.78 39.72
C GLN A 953 61.70 -41.84 38.29
N LEU A 954 61.57 -40.68 37.64
CA LEU A 954 61.21 -40.59 36.23
C LEU A 954 62.47 -40.73 35.38
N VAL A 955 62.54 -41.77 34.54
CA VAL A 955 63.59 -41.95 33.54
C VAL A 955 62.98 -41.93 32.15
N LEU A 956 63.38 -40.97 31.32
CA LEU A 956 62.88 -40.76 29.97
C LEU A 956 64.06 -40.64 29.01
N SER A 957 64.14 -41.50 27.99
CA SER A 957 65.15 -41.46 26.92
C SER A 957 66.59 -41.29 27.47
N TYR A 958 67.00 -42.22 28.34
CA TYR A 958 68.26 -42.24 29.11
C TYR A 958 68.46 -41.09 30.12
N SER A 959 67.54 -40.13 30.22
CA SER A 959 67.65 -38.98 31.14
C SER A 959 66.93 -39.26 32.45
N GLU A 960 67.68 -39.24 33.56
CA GLU A 960 67.13 -39.32 34.92
C GLU A 960 66.59 -37.94 35.34
N LEU A 961 65.26 -37.79 35.30
CA LEU A 961 64.55 -36.56 35.66
C LEU A 961 64.23 -36.47 37.17
N GLY A 962 64.54 -37.53 37.92
CA GLY A 962 64.47 -37.60 39.38
C GLY A 962 63.07 -37.90 39.92
N SER A 963 62.90 -37.71 41.23
CA SER A 963 61.61 -37.93 41.90
C SER A 963 60.69 -36.73 41.73
N VAL A 964 59.78 -36.83 40.76
CA VAL A 964 58.90 -35.73 40.31
C VAL A 964 57.58 -35.68 41.08
N VAL A 965 57.04 -36.81 41.55
CA VAL A 965 55.82 -36.85 42.39
C VAL A 965 56.20 -36.87 43.87
N ARG A 966 55.53 -36.03 44.66
CA ARG A 966 55.76 -35.86 46.10
C ARG A 966 54.45 -35.71 46.88
N ASN A 967 54.48 -36.01 48.18
CA ASN A 967 53.39 -35.61 49.08
C ASN A 967 53.58 -34.15 49.51
N THR A 968 52.50 -33.37 49.49
CA THR A 968 52.52 -31.91 49.74
C THR A 968 52.79 -31.53 51.20
N ALA A 969 52.52 -32.42 52.16
CA ALA A 969 52.68 -32.18 53.60
C ALA A 969 54.10 -32.48 54.13
N ASP A 970 54.88 -33.34 53.46
CA ASP A 970 56.24 -33.72 53.90
C ASP A 970 57.36 -33.42 52.88
N ASP A 971 57.02 -32.97 51.65
CA ASP A 971 57.91 -32.78 50.49
C ASP A 971 58.80 -34.01 50.19
N GLN A 972 58.40 -35.21 50.64
CA GLN A 972 59.08 -36.46 50.32
C GLN A 972 58.57 -37.03 49.00
N PRO A 973 59.41 -37.77 48.26
CA PRO A 973 58.99 -38.69 47.19
C PRO A 973 57.73 -39.49 47.54
N ARG A 974 56.95 -39.81 46.51
CA ARG A 974 55.92 -40.85 46.56
C ARG A 974 55.97 -41.72 45.30
N PRO A 975 55.59 -43.01 45.39
CA PRO A 975 55.53 -43.87 44.22
C PRO A 975 54.60 -43.33 43.13
N PHE A 976 55.00 -43.54 41.88
CA PHE A 976 54.19 -43.25 40.70
C PHE A 976 54.54 -44.20 39.56
N THR A 977 53.55 -44.49 38.73
CA THR A 977 53.71 -45.26 37.51
C THR A 977 53.67 -44.30 36.31
N PRO A 978 54.77 -44.13 35.56
CA PRO A 978 54.80 -43.33 34.33
C PRO A 978 54.50 -44.19 33.09
N SER A 979 53.84 -43.61 32.09
CA SER A 979 53.61 -44.26 30.78
C SER A 979 53.56 -43.23 29.64
N LEU A 980 53.69 -43.71 28.41
CA LEU A 980 53.58 -42.90 27.18
C LEU A 980 52.27 -43.23 26.44
N THR A 981 51.77 -42.27 25.68
CA THR A 981 50.63 -42.44 24.75
C THR A 981 50.88 -41.57 23.52
N TRP A 982 50.58 -42.06 22.32
CA TRP A 982 50.89 -41.40 21.05
C TRP A 982 49.67 -41.34 20.14
N ASN A 983 49.26 -40.13 19.76
CA ASN A 983 48.23 -39.90 18.75
C ASN A 983 48.88 -39.95 17.36
N LYS A 984 48.71 -41.07 16.65
CA LYS A 984 49.28 -41.29 15.32
C LYS A 984 48.76 -40.34 14.23
N LYS A 985 47.65 -39.62 14.46
CA LYS A 985 47.05 -38.68 13.50
C LYS A 985 47.54 -37.23 13.68
N THR A 986 47.93 -36.82 14.89
CA THR A 986 48.60 -35.53 15.14
C THR A 986 50.12 -35.67 15.33
N ASP A 987 50.63 -36.90 15.41
CA ASP A 987 51.97 -37.30 15.84
C ASP A 987 52.38 -36.84 17.26
N GLU A 988 51.42 -36.48 18.11
CA GLU A 988 51.68 -35.96 19.45
C GLU A 988 51.86 -37.06 20.49
N VAL A 989 52.83 -36.89 21.39
CA VAL A 989 53.12 -37.81 22.50
C VAL A 989 52.81 -37.17 23.84
N LEU A 990 51.99 -37.87 24.63
CA LEU A 990 51.61 -37.57 25.99
C LEU A 990 52.42 -38.44 26.96
N LEU A 991 53.12 -37.82 27.92
CA LEU A 991 53.69 -38.49 29.08
C LEU A 991 52.67 -38.49 30.23
N ARG A 992 52.14 -39.66 30.58
CA ARG A 992 51.31 -39.82 31.78
C ARG A 992 52.17 -40.12 33.00
N ILE A 993 51.76 -39.57 34.14
CA ILE A 993 52.37 -39.81 35.46
C ILE A 993 51.22 -40.04 36.44
N SER A 994 50.99 -41.30 36.80
CA SER A 994 49.93 -41.70 37.73
C SER A 994 50.49 -41.83 39.14
N ALA A 995 50.05 -40.96 40.05
CA ALA A 995 50.45 -41.05 41.47
C ALA A 995 49.79 -42.24 42.15
N GLU A 996 50.57 -42.99 42.94
CA GLU A 996 50.07 -44.12 43.71
C GLU A 996 49.52 -43.68 45.08
N ALA A 997 48.61 -44.51 45.62
CA ALA A 997 48.03 -44.33 46.95
C ALA A 997 49.12 -44.31 48.04
N GLU A 998 48.78 -43.81 49.23
CA GLU A 998 49.72 -43.81 50.34
C GLU A 998 50.12 -45.24 50.72
N LEU A 999 51.42 -45.45 50.94
CA LEU A 999 51.94 -46.71 51.49
C LEU A 999 52.12 -46.60 53.00
N ASN A 1000 51.79 -47.70 53.68
CA ASN A 1000 52.11 -47.90 55.09
C ASN A 1000 53.59 -48.28 55.25
N LYS A 1001 54.06 -48.45 56.50
CA LYS A 1001 55.47 -48.73 56.80
C LYS A 1001 55.98 -50.09 56.31
N ASP A 1002 55.05 -50.97 55.94
CA ASP A 1002 55.31 -52.33 55.47
C ASP A 1002 55.11 -52.44 53.93
N ALA A 1003 55.07 -51.29 53.23
CA ALA A 1003 54.89 -51.14 51.78
C ALA A 1003 53.55 -51.66 51.20
N GLY A 1004 52.55 -51.93 52.05
CA GLY A 1004 51.15 -52.11 51.61
C GLY A 1004 50.40 -50.78 51.55
N TYR A 1005 49.28 -50.71 50.82
CA TYR A 1005 48.47 -49.49 50.79
C TYR A 1005 47.88 -49.14 52.17
N VAL A 1006 47.85 -47.85 52.49
CA VAL A 1006 46.99 -47.29 53.55
C VAL A 1006 45.56 -47.30 53.05
N THR A 1007 44.64 -47.84 53.84
CA THR A 1007 43.22 -47.92 53.48
C THR A 1007 42.32 -47.13 54.43
N ASP A 1008 41.15 -46.71 53.95
CA ASP A 1008 40.10 -46.10 54.73
C ASP A 1008 39.31 -47.14 55.56
N SER A 1009 38.29 -46.69 56.30
CA SER A 1009 37.43 -47.57 57.10
C SER A 1009 36.59 -48.57 56.29
N TYR A 1010 36.55 -48.43 54.97
CA TYR A 1010 35.85 -49.32 54.04
C TYR A 1010 36.82 -50.22 53.23
N GLY A 1011 38.12 -50.07 53.43
CA GLY A 1011 39.17 -50.83 52.75
C GLY A 1011 39.68 -50.22 51.45
N ASN A 1012 39.25 -49.02 51.05
CA ASN A 1012 39.72 -48.38 49.81
C ASN A 1012 41.11 -47.74 50.04
N PRO A 1013 42.03 -47.79 49.05
CA PRO A 1013 43.29 -47.07 49.14
C PRO A 1013 43.12 -45.55 49.32
N VAL A 1014 43.85 -45.00 50.29
CA VAL A 1014 43.87 -43.58 50.64
C VAL A 1014 44.88 -42.85 49.77
N TYR A 1015 44.46 -41.76 49.14
CA TYR A 1015 45.33 -40.88 48.36
C TYR A 1015 45.45 -39.55 49.09
N GLY A 1016 46.67 -39.19 49.49
CA GLY A 1016 46.96 -37.88 50.07
C GLY A 1016 47.09 -36.79 49.01
N ALA A 1017 47.36 -35.57 49.45
CA ALA A 1017 47.78 -34.50 48.56
C ALA A 1017 49.06 -34.90 47.79
N ARG A 1018 49.07 -34.67 46.48
CA ARG A 1018 50.19 -34.99 45.59
C ARG A 1018 50.59 -33.76 44.79
N THR A 1019 51.89 -33.46 44.77
CA THR A 1019 52.48 -32.40 43.94
C THR A 1019 53.45 -33.01 42.94
N LEU A 1020 53.20 -32.81 41.65
CA LEU A 1020 54.17 -33.04 40.58
C LEU A 1020 55.07 -31.81 40.43
N ARG A 1021 56.37 -32.04 40.20
CA ARG A 1021 57.39 -30.98 40.19
C ARG A 1021 58.42 -31.16 39.09
N PHE A 1022 58.67 -30.10 38.31
CA PHE A 1022 59.68 -30.06 37.27
C PHE A 1022 60.49 -28.76 37.32
N GLY A 1023 61.70 -28.74 36.76
CA GLY A 1023 62.39 -27.50 36.38
C GLY A 1023 62.04 -27.08 34.95
N TYR A 1024 62.13 -25.78 34.63
CA TYR A 1024 61.95 -25.28 33.25
C TYR A 1024 62.89 -25.99 32.25
N MET A 1025 64.15 -26.20 32.64
CA MET A 1025 65.09 -27.01 31.84
C MET A 1025 64.63 -28.46 31.64
N SER A 1026 64.04 -29.11 32.66
CA SER A 1026 63.52 -30.48 32.56
C SER A 1026 62.41 -30.58 31.51
N LEU A 1027 61.47 -29.63 31.51
CA LEU A 1027 60.41 -29.55 30.50
C LEU A 1027 60.99 -29.32 29.10
N ARG A 1028 62.00 -28.46 28.97
CA ARG A 1028 62.70 -28.25 27.69
C ARG A 1028 63.41 -29.52 27.18
N TYR A 1029 63.99 -30.34 28.06
CA TYR A 1029 64.55 -31.63 27.68
C TYR A 1029 63.46 -32.61 27.21
N MET A 1030 62.32 -32.70 27.90
CA MET A 1030 61.19 -33.54 27.49
C MET A 1030 60.61 -33.12 26.12
N ASN A 1031 60.44 -31.82 25.89
CA ASN A 1031 59.99 -31.26 24.61
C ASN A 1031 60.94 -31.64 23.47
N ASN A 1032 62.25 -31.49 23.67
CA ASN A 1032 63.25 -31.87 22.68
C ASN A 1032 63.27 -33.39 22.42
N ALA A 1033 63.08 -34.20 23.46
CA ALA A 1033 62.95 -35.66 23.36
C ALA A 1033 61.68 -36.11 22.61
N GLY A 1034 60.70 -35.21 22.42
CA GLY A 1034 59.51 -35.45 21.62
C GLY A 1034 58.21 -35.66 22.40
N ILE A 1035 58.18 -35.29 23.69
CA ILE A 1035 56.96 -35.19 24.49
C ILE A 1035 56.31 -33.81 24.27
N ASP A 1036 55.05 -33.77 23.87
CA ASP A 1036 54.32 -32.52 23.59
C ASP A 1036 53.40 -32.10 24.75
N ALA A 1037 53.00 -33.06 25.60
CA ALA A 1037 52.15 -32.85 26.76
C ALA A 1037 52.48 -33.78 27.93
N ILE A 1038 52.13 -33.38 29.15
CA ILE A 1038 52.14 -34.21 30.36
C ILE A 1038 50.72 -34.31 30.92
N SER A 1039 50.33 -35.50 31.39
CA SER A 1039 49.14 -35.70 32.22
C SER A 1039 49.55 -36.22 33.59
N PHE A 1040 49.09 -35.56 34.65
CA PHE A 1040 49.34 -35.94 36.03
C PHE A 1040 48.04 -36.35 36.70
N SER A 1041 47.94 -37.58 37.20
CA SER A 1041 46.73 -38.06 37.90
C SER A 1041 46.98 -38.40 39.37
N ASN A 1042 45.98 -38.11 40.21
CA ASN A 1042 45.90 -38.50 41.61
C ASN A 1042 44.49 -39.04 41.89
N LYS A 1043 44.36 -40.38 41.99
CA LYS A 1043 43.07 -41.09 42.03
C LYS A 1043 42.18 -40.72 40.84
N ASN A 1044 40.99 -40.15 41.07
CA ASN A 1044 40.00 -39.82 40.05
C ASN A 1044 40.19 -38.42 39.41
N ALA A 1045 41.20 -37.64 39.77
CA ALA A 1045 41.45 -36.32 39.16
C ALA A 1045 42.80 -36.29 38.46
N ALA A 1046 42.86 -35.59 37.32
CA ALA A 1046 44.08 -35.35 36.58
C ALA A 1046 44.18 -33.92 36.06
N VAL A 1047 45.41 -33.48 35.79
CA VAL A 1047 45.71 -32.19 35.14
C VAL A 1047 46.57 -32.46 33.91
N ILE A 1048 46.11 -31.96 32.76
CA ILE A 1048 46.73 -32.09 31.44
C ILE A 1048 47.43 -30.76 31.11
N LEU A 1049 48.68 -30.84 30.66
CA LEU A 1049 49.60 -29.71 30.57
C LEU A 1049 50.40 -29.76 29.25
N ARG A 1050 50.19 -28.78 28.37
CA ARG A 1050 51.01 -28.61 27.16
C ARG A 1050 52.39 -28.05 27.50
N LEU A 1051 53.45 -28.64 26.94
CA LEU A 1051 54.82 -28.15 27.18
C LEU A 1051 55.09 -26.81 26.48
N SER A 1052 54.36 -26.49 25.41
CA SER A 1052 54.38 -25.19 24.74
C SER A 1052 54.13 -24.01 25.68
N ASP A 1053 53.23 -24.17 26.65
CA ASP A 1053 52.77 -23.09 27.52
C ASP A 1053 53.85 -22.75 28.56
N PHE A 1054 54.44 -23.77 29.18
CA PHE A 1054 55.57 -23.64 30.10
C PHE A 1054 56.84 -23.14 29.41
N LEU A 1055 56.98 -23.36 28.10
CA LEU A 1055 58.12 -22.92 27.27
C LEU A 1055 57.79 -21.67 26.43
N SER A 1056 56.67 -20.99 26.74
CA SER A 1056 56.20 -19.82 25.99
C SER A 1056 57.00 -18.56 26.30
N ALA A 1057 56.95 -17.58 25.38
CA ALA A 1057 57.59 -16.29 25.56
C ALA A 1057 57.01 -15.50 26.76
N ASP A 1058 55.71 -15.64 27.04
CA ASP A 1058 55.07 -15.00 28.19
C ASP A 1058 55.39 -15.71 29.52
N MET A 1059 55.56 -17.04 29.53
CA MET A 1059 56.09 -17.74 30.70
C MET A 1059 57.55 -17.31 30.98
N GLU A 1060 58.42 -17.25 29.96
CA GLU A 1060 59.79 -16.73 30.12
C GLU A 1060 59.82 -15.29 30.66
N LYS A 1061 58.88 -14.45 30.24
CA LYS A 1061 58.71 -13.07 30.68
C LYS A 1061 58.20 -13.00 32.13
N ALA A 1062 57.23 -13.84 32.51
CA ALA A 1062 56.75 -13.95 33.89
C ALA A 1062 57.87 -14.42 34.85
N ILE A 1063 58.68 -15.40 34.45
CA ILE A 1063 59.87 -15.84 35.22
C ILE A 1063 60.81 -14.65 35.48
N LYS A 1064 61.14 -13.88 34.43
CA LYS A 1064 62.04 -12.72 34.51
C LYS A 1064 61.45 -11.59 35.37
N GLN A 1065 60.13 -11.35 35.28
CA GLN A 1065 59.42 -10.36 36.09
C GLN A 1065 59.33 -10.76 37.58
N ALA A 1066 59.21 -12.05 37.87
CA ALA A 1066 59.26 -12.60 39.23
C ALA A 1066 60.70 -12.69 39.81
N GLY A 1067 61.72 -12.24 39.07
CA GLY A 1067 63.12 -12.26 39.48
C GLY A 1067 63.82 -13.63 39.35
N GLY A 1068 63.18 -14.60 38.70
CA GLY A 1068 63.69 -15.96 38.54
C GLY A 1068 64.67 -16.13 37.38
N ASN A 1069 65.31 -17.31 37.35
CA ASN A 1069 66.17 -17.75 36.25
C ASN A 1069 65.64 -19.06 35.67
N LEU A 1070 65.68 -19.22 34.35
CA LEU A 1070 65.25 -20.43 33.63
C LEU A 1070 65.98 -21.71 34.10
N THR A 1071 67.15 -21.60 34.73
CA THR A 1071 67.88 -22.75 35.28
C THR A 1071 67.51 -23.10 36.73
N THR A 1072 66.87 -22.20 37.47
CA THR A 1072 66.50 -22.39 38.89
C THR A 1072 64.99 -22.42 39.14
N THR A 1073 64.20 -21.97 38.17
CA THR A 1073 62.73 -21.94 38.26
C THR A 1073 62.16 -23.35 38.26
N LEU A 1074 61.26 -23.59 39.21
CA LEU A 1074 60.54 -24.84 39.39
C LEU A 1074 59.05 -24.61 39.19
N PHE A 1075 58.39 -25.56 38.54
CA PHE A 1075 56.93 -25.61 38.47
C PHE A 1075 56.41 -26.69 39.42
N ARG A 1076 55.22 -26.45 39.98
CA ARG A 1076 54.47 -27.36 40.84
C ARG A 1076 53.04 -27.47 40.34
N VAL A 1077 52.53 -28.69 40.33
CA VAL A 1077 51.15 -29.00 39.97
C VAL A 1077 50.61 -29.86 41.10
N THR A 1078 49.73 -29.30 41.92
CA THR A 1078 49.20 -29.98 43.11
C THR A 1078 47.76 -30.41 42.85
N ILE A 1079 47.48 -31.69 43.13
CA ILE A 1079 46.13 -32.26 43.19
C ILE A 1079 45.92 -32.75 44.62
N GLU A 1080 45.11 -32.02 45.37
CA GLU A 1080 44.85 -32.23 46.79
C GLU A 1080 43.38 -32.65 46.98
N PRO A 1081 43.09 -33.93 47.30
CA PRO A 1081 41.74 -34.36 47.63
C PRO A 1081 41.21 -33.59 48.85
N VAL A 1082 39.94 -33.16 48.78
CA VAL A 1082 39.24 -32.46 49.85
C VAL A 1082 37.90 -33.13 50.15
N ASP A 1083 37.39 -32.92 51.37
CA ASP A 1083 36.05 -33.36 51.77
C ASP A 1083 34.97 -32.71 50.88
N LEU A 1084 33.86 -33.43 50.68
CA LEU A 1084 32.82 -33.07 49.73
C LEU A 1084 32.10 -31.76 50.09
N PRO A 1085 32.00 -30.79 49.17
CA PRO A 1085 31.03 -29.70 49.27
C PRO A 1085 29.61 -30.21 49.00
N ASP A 1086 28.59 -29.48 49.48
CA ASP A 1086 27.18 -29.85 49.25
C ASP A 1086 26.87 -30.00 47.74
N GLY A 1087 26.19 -31.10 47.39
CA GLY A 1087 25.78 -31.43 46.03
C GLY A 1087 26.82 -32.16 45.16
N ALA A 1088 28.02 -32.47 45.66
CA ALA A 1088 29.05 -33.19 44.91
C ALA A 1088 28.68 -34.68 44.67
N VAL A 1089 28.86 -35.13 43.43
CA VAL A 1089 28.62 -36.52 42.96
C VAL A 1089 29.90 -37.36 43.01
N THR A 1090 31.02 -36.75 42.65
CA THR A 1090 32.36 -37.34 42.75
C THR A 1090 33.08 -36.82 44.00
N GLY A 1091 34.35 -37.19 44.18
CA GLY A 1091 35.24 -36.45 45.08
C GLY A 1091 35.36 -34.97 44.71
N GLY A 1092 35.91 -34.17 45.64
CA GLY A 1092 36.39 -32.81 45.38
C GLY A 1092 37.92 -32.76 45.41
N TRP A 1093 38.51 -31.90 44.57
CA TRP A 1093 39.97 -31.73 44.50
C TRP A 1093 40.36 -30.26 44.40
N ASN A 1094 41.23 -29.82 45.31
CA ASN A 1094 41.90 -28.53 45.23
C ASN A 1094 43.12 -28.65 44.29
N ILE A 1095 43.03 -27.98 43.15
CA ILE A 1095 44.02 -28.02 42.07
C ILE A 1095 44.77 -26.68 42.02
N ARG A 1096 46.10 -26.74 42.03
CA ARG A 1096 46.97 -25.55 41.98
C ARG A 1096 48.11 -25.72 40.99
N THR A 1097 48.32 -24.73 40.12
CA THR A 1097 49.53 -24.67 39.28
C THR A 1097 50.38 -23.47 39.69
N GLU A 1098 51.59 -23.74 40.17
CA GLU A 1098 52.46 -22.73 40.78
C GLU A 1098 53.84 -22.72 40.11
N MET A 1099 54.35 -21.51 39.85
CA MET A 1099 55.77 -21.28 39.66
C MET A 1099 56.42 -20.97 41.00
N VAL A 1100 57.57 -21.57 41.29
CA VAL A 1100 58.32 -21.38 42.54
C VAL A 1100 59.70 -20.79 42.26
N ILE A 1101 59.92 -19.58 42.77
CA ILE A 1101 61.19 -18.85 42.74
C ILE A 1101 61.54 -18.47 44.18
N ASP A 1102 62.78 -18.72 44.62
CA ASP A 1102 63.26 -18.45 45.99
C ASP A 1102 62.30 -18.93 47.11
N ARG A 1103 61.71 -20.10 46.90
CA ARG A 1103 60.69 -20.77 47.77
C ARG A 1103 59.35 -20.04 47.89
N LYS A 1104 59.10 -18.98 47.12
CA LYS A 1104 57.79 -18.34 47.00
C LYS A 1104 57.00 -18.97 45.84
N PRO A 1105 55.81 -19.54 46.08
CA PRO A 1105 54.91 -19.92 45.01
C PRO A 1105 54.16 -18.69 44.46
N THR A 1106 53.88 -18.73 43.17
CA THR A 1106 53.04 -17.77 42.42
C THR A 1106 52.13 -18.59 41.52
N ASP A 1107 50.81 -18.35 41.54
CA ASP A 1107 49.87 -19.01 40.61
C ASP A 1107 50.23 -18.66 39.16
N ILE A 1108 50.17 -19.66 38.27
CA ILE A 1108 50.45 -19.51 36.83
C ILE A 1108 49.35 -20.09 35.93
N SER A 1109 48.20 -20.50 36.46
CA SER A 1109 47.09 -21.06 35.66
C SER A 1109 46.70 -20.14 34.48
N GLY A 1110 46.63 -18.82 34.73
CA GLY A 1110 46.37 -17.80 33.69
C GLY A 1110 47.50 -17.58 32.66
N LEU A 1111 48.63 -18.31 32.78
CA LEU A 1111 49.71 -18.39 31.80
C LEU A 1111 49.77 -19.77 31.11
N LEU A 1112 48.79 -20.64 31.37
CA LEU A 1112 48.68 -21.99 30.82
C LEU A 1112 47.34 -22.14 30.06
N PRO A 1113 47.12 -21.38 28.95
CA PRO A 1113 45.84 -21.37 28.23
C PRO A 1113 45.40 -22.73 27.68
N ASN A 1114 46.31 -23.70 27.54
CA ASN A 1114 46.04 -25.06 27.11
C ASN A 1114 46.05 -26.09 28.26
N ALA A 1115 46.09 -25.65 29.53
CA ALA A 1115 45.94 -26.55 30.67
C ALA A 1115 44.47 -26.94 30.87
N GLN A 1116 44.24 -28.20 31.22
CA GLN A 1116 42.90 -28.74 31.45
C GLN A 1116 42.88 -29.57 32.73
N VAL A 1117 41.77 -29.49 33.47
CA VAL A 1117 41.41 -30.45 34.51
C VAL A 1117 40.57 -31.57 33.89
N ALA A 1118 40.83 -32.80 34.32
CA ALA A 1118 40.04 -33.97 33.98
C ALA A 1118 39.56 -34.66 35.26
N VAL A 1119 38.26 -34.99 35.34
CA VAL A 1119 37.69 -35.80 36.44
C VAL A 1119 37.14 -37.11 35.89
N ASP A 1120 37.57 -38.23 36.48
CA ASP A 1120 37.20 -39.59 36.13
C ASP A 1120 35.75 -39.88 36.56
N MET A 1121 34.91 -40.07 35.56
CA MET A 1121 33.49 -40.39 35.66
C MET A 1121 33.21 -41.89 35.48
N GLU A 1122 34.22 -42.73 35.25
CA GLU A 1122 34.07 -44.17 35.01
C GLU A 1122 33.38 -44.88 36.18
N VAL A 1123 33.60 -44.42 37.41
CA VAL A 1123 32.94 -44.93 38.61
C VAL A 1123 31.44 -44.57 38.63
N VAL A 1124 31.08 -43.34 38.22
CA VAL A 1124 29.70 -42.86 38.14
C VAL A 1124 28.96 -43.53 36.97
N ALA A 1125 29.63 -43.66 35.83
CA ALA A 1125 29.14 -44.40 34.67
C ALA A 1125 28.84 -45.86 35.04
N LYS A 1126 29.81 -46.59 35.61
CA LYS A 1126 29.60 -47.97 36.09
C LYS A 1126 28.50 -48.08 37.14
N LEU A 1127 28.36 -47.12 38.05
CA LEU A 1127 27.27 -47.09 39.03
C LEU A 1127 25.90 -46.95 38.35
N LEU A 1128 25.74 -46.00 37.42
CA LEU A 1128 24.49 -45.84 36.68
C LEU A 1128 24.19 -47.00 35.73
N THR A 1129 25.22 -47.63 35.13
CA THR A 1129 25.06 -48.85 34.32
C THR A 1129 24.52 -49.99 35.17
N ASN A 1130 25.02 -50.16 36.40
CA ASN A 1130 24.53 -51.15 37.36
C ASN A 1130 23.13 -50.82 37.94
N LEU A 1131 22.54 -49.68 37.56
CA LEU A 1131 21.21 -49.23 37.96
C LEU A 1131 20.26 -49.08 36.76
N ASP A 1132 20.66 -49.54 35.57
CA ASP A 1132 19.95 -49.37 34.28
C ASP A 1132 19.59 -47.89 33.95
N ARG A 1133 20.35 -46.93 34.50
CA ARG A 1133 20.18 -45.48 34.33
C ARG A 1133 21.30 -44.82 33.53
N TYR A 1134 22.01 -45.60 32.71
CA TYR A 1134 23.13 -45.13 31.90
C TYR A 1134 22.79 -45.12 30.41
N ASP A 1135 22.67 -43.93 29.83
CA ASP A 1135 22.72 -43.71 28.38
C ASP A 1135 23.97 -42.88 28.03
N GLU A 1136 24.84 -43.44 27.20
CA GLU A 1136 26.08 -42.83 26.74
C GLU A 1136 25.86 -41.52 25.97
N LYS A 1137 24.65 -41.29 25.42
CA LYS A 1137 24.28 -40.10 24.63
C LYS A 1137 23.71 -38.93 25.44
N THR A 1138 23.44 -39.14 26.73
CA THR A 1138 22.89 -38.11 27.62
C THR A 1138 23.62 -38.01 28.95
N PHE A 1139 24.53 -38.95 29.26
CA PHE A 1139 25.36 -38.95 30.46
C PHE A 1139 26.09 -37.62 30.71
N ASP A 1140 26.56 -36.96 29.65
CA ASP A 1140 27.18 -35.63 29.70
C ASP A 1140 26.21 -34.52 30.13
N LYS A 1141 24.94 -34.59 29.71
CA LYS A 1141 23.90 -33.59 30.07
C LYS A 1141 23.51 -33.63 31.54
N HIS A 1142 23.66 -34.78 32.19
CA HIS A 1142 23.29 -34.97 33.60
C HIS A 1142 24.33 -34.43 34.59
N PHE A 1143 25.56 -34.10 34.14
CA PHE A 1143 26.68 -33.72 35.02
C PHE A 1143 27.47 -32.51 34.48
N THR A 1144 27.77 -31.54 35.34
CA THR A 1144 28.67 -30.41 35.03
C THR A 1144 29.86 -30.40 35.98
N LEU A 1145 31.03 -29.97 35.48
CA LEU A 1145 32.15 -29.61 36.35
C LEU A 1145 31.85 -28.27 37.02
N ARG A 1146 31.85 -28.29 38.36
CA ARG A 1146 31.78 -27.10 39.21
C ARG A 1146 33.19 -26.76 39.67
N ARG A 1147 33.50 -25.46 39.67
CA ARG A 1147 34.74 -24.93 40.23
C ARG A 1147 34.40 -23.80 41.21
N GLY A 1148 34.67 -24.03 42.49
CA GLY A 1148 34.14 -23.20 43.57
C GLY A 1148 32.60 -23.18 43.57
N ALA A 1149 32.01 -21.99 43.41
CA ALA A 1149 30.56 -21.81 43.34
C ALA A 1149 30.03 -21.68 41.90
N GLN A 1150 30.87 -21.84 40.88
CA GLN A 1150 30.48 -21.69 39.46
C GLN A 1150 30.41 -23.05 38.76
N THR A 1151 29.26 -23.36 38.18
CA THR A 1151 29.14 -24.40 37.14
C THR A 1151 29.75 -23.89 35.83
N GLN A 1152 30.43 -24.77 35.09
CA GLN A 1152 31.20 -24.41 33.90
C GLN A 1152 30.85 -25.36 32.75
N GLU A 1153 31.03 -24.90 31.51
CA GLU A 1153 30.91 -25.77 30.34
C GLU A 1153 31.99 -26.85 30.39
N SER A 1154 31.57 -28.11 30.42
CA SER A 1154 32.45 -29.27 30.55
C SER A 1154 32.25 -30.23 29.39
N VAL A 1155 33.34 -30.58 28.70
CA VAL A 1155 33.30 -31.53 27.58
C VAL A 1155 33.50 -32.94 28.13
N PHE A 1156 32.55 -33.83 27.87
CA PHE A 1156 32.70 -35.25 28.17
C PHE A 1156 33.54 -35.94 27.09
N ILE A 1157 34.61 -36.62 27.49
CA ILE A 1157 35.47 -37.40 26.59
C ILE A 1157 35.52 -38.85 27.06
N ALA A 1158 34.98 -39.75 26.22
CA ALA A 1158 35.17 -41.17 26.32
C ALA A 1158 36.56 -41.58 25.76
N PRO A 1159 37.19 -42.63 26.31
CA PRO A 1159 38.45 -43.14 25.77
C PRO A 1159 38.17 -43.92 24.47
N TYR A 1160 38.32 -43.23 23.34
CA TYR A 1160 38.25 -43.77 21.98
C TYR A 1160 36.83 -44.21 21.51
N GLN A 1161 36.16 -43.32 20.77
CA GLN A 1161 35.34 -43.73 19.62
C GLN A 1161 35.98 -43.15 18.35
N ASP A 1162 35.93 -43.89 17.24
CA ASP A 1162 36.37 -43.39 15.94
C ASP A 1162 35.39 -42.32 15.39
N ASP A 1163 35.91 -41.41 14.58
CA ASP A 1163 35.17 -40.37 13.84
C ASP A 1163 34.34 -39.33 14.63
N GLU A 1164 34.97 -38.56 15.51
CA GLU A 1164 34.87 -37.09 15.46
C GLU A 1164 36.22 -36.44 15.79
N LEU A 1165 36.83 -35.71 14.84
CA LEU A 1165 38.17 -35.14 15.02
C LEU A 1165 38.37 -33.77 14.36
N GLU A 1166 37.39 -32.87 14.50
CA GLU A 1166 37.48 -31.48 14.05
C GLU A 1166 37.45 -30.42 15.18
N LYS A 1167 37.16 -30.80 16.44
CA LYS A 1167 37.00 -29.81 17.55
C LYS A 1167 37.94 -29.95 18.75
N VAL A 1168 38.76 -31.00 18.86
CA VAL A 1168 39.76 -31.13 19.95
C VAL A 1168 41.12 -31.58 19.40
N ALA A 1169 42.05 -30.62 19.28
CA ALA A 1169 43.42 -30.86 18.79
C ALA A 1169 44.39 -31.26 19.93
N TYR A 1170 44.21 -32.47 20.47
CA TYR A 1170 45.05 -33.03 21.55
C TYR A 1170 45.33 -34.53 21.33
N PRO A 1171 46.42 -35.08 21.91
CA PRO A 1171 46.60 -36.52 21.96
C PRO A 1171 45.53 -37.18 22.82
N SER A 1172 44.94 -38.28 22.34
CA SER A 1172 43.85 -38.99 23.02
C SER A 1172 44.27 -39.43 24.43
N VAL A 1173 43.55 -38.90 25.42
CA VAL A 1173 44.13 -38.73 26.76
C VAL A 1173 44.27 -40.05 27.51
N LEU A 1174 43.39 -41.04 27.30
CA LEU A 1174 43.12 -42.17 28.19
C LEU A 1174 42.85 -43.50 27.47
N PHE A 1175 42.95 -44.61 28.21
CA PHE A 1175 42.84 -46.00 27.70
C PHE A 1175 41.71 -46.85 28.32
N ALA A 1176 41.06 -46.43 29.41
CA ALA A 1176 40.13 -47.31 30.15
C ALA A 1176 39.03 -46.62 31.00
N SER A 1177 38.99 -45.29 31.05
CA SER A 1177 38.06 -44.51 31.90
C SER A 1177 37.50 -43.30 31.14
N ARG A 1178 36.23 -42.95 31.39
CA ARG A 1178 35.49 -41.77 30.90
C ARG A 1178 35.76 -40.52 31.74
N TYR A 1179 35.86 -39.33 31.15
CA TYR A 1179 36.17 -38.09 31.88
C TYR A 1179 35.32 -36.89 31.47
N LEU A 1180 35.06 -35.99 32.41
CA LEU A 1180 34.71 -34.59 32.11
C LEU A 1180 35.99 -33.74 32.07
N LEU A 1181 36.09 -32.84 31.10
CA LEU A 1181 37.19 -31.89 30.93
C LEU A 1181 36.73 -30.43 31.11
N MET A 1182 37.58 -29.60 31.72
CA MET A 1182 37.41 -28.15 31.87
C MET A 1182 38.76 -27.42 31.71
N PRO A 1183 38.84 -26.23 31.08
CA PRO A 1183 40.04 -25.39 31.06
C PRO A 1183 40.50 -24.93 32.47
N LEU A 1184 41.80 -24.98 32.75
CA LEU A 1184 42.39 -24.59 34.04
C LEU A 1184 42.82 -23.11 34.05
N ALA A 1185 41.85 -22.19 34.03
CA ALA A 1185 42.12 -20.74 33.96
C ALA A 1185 42.69 -20.14 35.27
N GLU A 1186 42.35 -20.70 36.44
CA GLU A 1186 42.84 -20.29 37.76
C GLU A 1186 42.94 -21.52 38.69
N SER A 1187 43.76 -21.45 39.75
CA SER A 1187 43.77 -22.50 40.79
C SER A 1187 42.46 -22.53 41.60
N GLY A 1188 42.03 -23.68 42.13
CA GLY A 1188 40.82 -23.76 42.94
C GLY A 1188 40.31 -25.18 43.22
N VAL A 1189 39.20 -25.29 43.97
CA VAL A 1189 38.48 -26.56 44.20
C VAL A 1189 37.59 -26.88 43.01
N VAL A 1190 37.71 -28.10 42.49
CA VAL A 1190 36.91 -28.67 41.40
C VAL A 1190 36.17 -29.92 41.90
N ASP A 1191 34.89 -30.03 41.57
CA ASP A 1191 34.06 -31.20 41.79
C ASP A 1191 33.03 -31.37 40.65
N VAL A 1192 32.28 -32.48 40.66
CA VAL A 1192 31.20 -32.75 39.69
C VAL A 1192 29.86 -32.68 40.43
N VAL A 1193 28.88 -32.00 39.85
CA VAL A 1193 27.50 -31.90 40.37
C VAL A 1193 26.49 -32.38 39.34
N MET A 1194 25.32 -32.83 39.80
CA MET A 1194 24.20 -33.12 38.88
C MET A 1194 23.55 -31.82 38.39
N VAL A 1195 23.10 -31.83 37.14
CA VAL A 1195 22.30 -30.76 36.54
C VAL A 1195 20.82 -31.05 36.80
N PRO A 1196 20.00 -30.07 37.24
CA PRO A 1196 18.54 -30.23 37.27
C PRO A 1196 17.99 -30.35 35.85
N ILE A 1197 17.18 -31.37 35.58
CA ILE A 1197 16.48 -31.54 34.29
C ILE A 1197 15.16 -30.76 34.37
N GLU A 1198 14.85 -29.92 33.37
CA GLU A 1198 13.65 -29.07 33.40
C GLU A 1198 12.33 -29.80 33.05
N GLU A 1199 12.36 -31.11 32.75
CA GLU A 1199 11.17 -31.85 32.29
C GLU A 1199 10.21 -32.29 33.42
N ASP A 1200 10.63 -32.36 34.68
CA ASP A 1200 9.78 -32.77 35.82
C ASP A 1200 8.86 -31.65 36.37
N ALA A 1201 8.63 -30.59 35.58
CA ALA A 1201 7.72 -29.49 35.94
C ALA A 1201 6.24 -29.76 35.57
N ALA A 1202 5.95 -30.80 34.78
CA ALA A 1202 4.64 -31.01 34.16
C ALA A 1202 3.67 -31.91 34.95
N ASP A 1203 4.16 -32.82 35.80
CA ASP A 1203 3.32 -33.83 36.48
C ASP A 1203 3.21 -33.66 38.02
N GLY A 1204 4.02 -32.77 38.59
CA GLY A 1204 3.96 -32.41 40.01
C GLY A 1204 4.44 -33.49 40.98
N SER A 1205 5.17 -34.50 40.51
CA SER A 1205 5.71 -35.57 41.37
C SER A 1205 7.18 -35.32 41.76
N ALA A 1206 7.40 -34.88 43.00
CA ALA A 1206 8.77 -34.70 43.54
C ALA A 1206 9.31 -36.02 44.13
N GLY A 1207 10.49 -36.47 43.66
CA GLY A 1207 11.12 -37.73 44.10
C GLY A 1207 12.58 -37.92 43.68
#